data_AF-G0M8R8-F1
#
_entry.id   AF-G0M8R8-F1
#
_cell.length_a   1.000
_cell.length_b   1.000
_cell.length_c   1.000
_cell.angle_alpha   90.00
_cell.angle_beta   90.00
_cell.angle_gamma   90.00
#
_symmetry.space_group_name_H-M   'P 1'
#
loop_
_entity.id
_entity.type
_entity.pdbx_description
1 polymer ?
#
loop_
_entity_poly.entity_id
_entity_poly.type
_entity_poly.pdbx_seq_one_letter_code
_entity_poly.pdbx_strand_id
1 'polypeptide(L)'
;MKPLFRLTFRNIAVSPPIFLRIFINLFSETSCIFSEDYVTSQNLKLFPTNCSTVCANIVLNQDSNLLEKQVTLAFRNMRTLYGSLKVQATNFTSGKFLEGLEAVECDPDGSFTWEDNGYLAEIGITNLSRCSCNIDINFNIMQTRLNLPSLKNFSSITSNSSQFTVSINSMPSEFCITTDEMENFMTNENVDIQFDKFSYCNSTAREKICRTDRFSFEKLESGCTRVIGYIKVTNLREAHTEKLRTVKWIFGTLDIDSTVLVSIDFLDNLEYVVSLDPDYYAIKIVNNRKLMNISIPNIKVVFQYDFLIIVFSQKVKANHRSWVEFFGNPENVTKIILENTPFCKNKDKPYYDKTRIEDKTCGKRMLCVSSMFQTTSQQDACPFFSEPTCIFADVMLAIDNLKLFPTNCSSICGNLEIDEASNLTEEQLISAFKNVKTVLGSLGIYRTNLTTLNFLAGLETIECDESLSFVVEHNDNLTEVGMVNLTRCACNVLIHLNGRMKQLNLPKLKTFSSLNTNISQYDMYIRDLHPDACIDIQEIENFIANRNLYMNRLSERYCELPKDPIFERKTCTIPYGASLSQLDFGCVRVLGDLTISRKDQNQVKKLENLTILFGKLEIRGTTLTKVDFLNNLEYLAALDAGKHYLETREGVRSPEQQWYRQYDSKKLSDYILMEQPNLCYSIKDVKNETDLYITLLDSEICVILISRIISTTNEFFETKCNPHCIFSEESITSEKSKKFPTNCSTVCGYIQIDETSNLSENQLSTTFKSIKAIFGSLRIYKTKLTSIKFLAGLEAIECGKLDNFSSASLNISQYEMYINHLHPDFCIDIQEMENFIINRNLYMKTLPNTFCEAPNSENYSSGEKLCALRNSSLSNLETGCVKMLGDILIRPGDEDQVHKLEKLRIVFGRIDIKETNLTRIDFLNQLEYIATLQHFKESFITADNKNLIEISLPNFKMARSDLQWWFKTLENKEVDKSIMAQPHICNSIRDIFNKTVLYHTTLGGISCEDTLSFIVEENEELTELGMVSLTRCACDVLFNVNHNMMQLNLPNLKNFSSVTGNQSQHEMYISNLHPDACIDIQEMENFITNRNLLMKKLPERYCDTAISASKEKVCVSKNESLWQLYSDCVKIIGDIVIELGDEHLVHKLKNLRIMFGKIKIFKTTLTKVDFLNSLEYLATLEGGLKFDIQM
;
A
#
# COMPACT_ATOMS: atom_id res chain seq x y z
N MET A 1 46.69 -2.10 -29.84
CA MET A 1 46.67 -0.61 -29.82
C MET A 1 45.32 -0.12 -30.35
N LYS A 2 44.90 1.09 -29.96
CA LYS A 2 43.85 1.88 -30.64
C LYS A 2 44.40 2.38 -32.02
N PRO A 3 43.59 2.91 -32.98
CA PRO A 3 42.31 3.60 -32.78
C PRO A 3 41.15 3.33 -33.76
N LEU A 4 39.95 3.72 -33.28
CA LEU A 4 38.75 4.23 -33.98
C LEU A 4 38.44 3.78 -35.42
N PHE A 5 37.22 3.26 -35.59
CA PHE A 5 36.22 4.02 -36.34
C PHE A 5 35.02 4.34 -35.43
N ARG A 6 34.56 5.60 -35.45
CA ARG A 6 33.25 6.00 -34.88
C ARG A 6 32.24 5.96 -36.01
N LEU A 7 31.16 5.19 -35.86
CA LEU A 7 29.94 5.34 -36.66
C LEU A 7 28.83 5.84 -35.75
N THR A 8 28.38 7.07 -35.97
CA THR A 8 27.25 7.66 -35.27
C THR A 8 25.96 7.36 -36.03
N PHE A 9 25.15 6.46 -35.50
CA PHE A 9 23.76 6.33 -35.97
C PHE A 9 22.95 7.54 -35.49
N ARG A 10 22.31 8.23 -36.44
CA ARG A 10 21.25 9.20 -36.19
C ARG A 10 20.01 8.75 -36.95
N ASN A 11 18.88 8.73 -36.25
CA ASN A 11 17.52 8.67 -36.80
C ASN A 11 17.24 7.52 -37.79
N ILE A 12 17.10 6.30 -37.26
CA ILE A 12 16.34 5.22 -37.93
C ILE A 12 15.38 4.64 -36.88
N ALA A 13 14.09 4.56 -37.19
CA ALA A 13 13.09 3.89 -36.36
C ALA A 13 12.83 2.48 -36.92
N VAL A 14 12.78 1.47 -36.05
CA VAL A 14 12.59 0.06 -36.39
C VAL A 14 11.74 -0.58 -35.29
N SER A 15 10.81 -1.48 -35.62
CA SER A 15 9.90 -2.11 -34.65
C SER A 15 10.63 -3.13 -33.75
N PRO A 16 10.19 -3.35 -32.49
CA PRO A 16 10.90 -4.16 -31.50
C PRO A 16 11.39 -5.55 -31.98
N PRO A 17 10.58 -6.43 -32.61
CA PRO A 17 11.07 -7.74 -33.05
C PRO A 17 12.06 -7.68 -34.23
N ILE A 18 12.09 -6.57 -34.98
CA ILE A 18 13.10 -6.35 -36.03
C ILE A 18 14.33 -5.66 -35.43
N PHE A 19 14.17 -4.76 -34.46
CA PHE A 19 15.28 -4.18 -33.70
C PHE A 19 16.03 -5.29 -32.97
N LEU A 20 15.34 -6.12 -32.19
CA LEU A 20 15.93 -7.29 -31.51
C LEU A 20 16.58 -8.24 -32.53
N ARG A 21 15.95 -8.56 -33.67
CA ARG A 21 16.61 -9.38 -34.71
C ARG A 21 17.86 -8.72 -35.30
N ILE A 22 17.89 -7.41 -35.51
CA ILE A 22 19.08 -6.71 -36.03
C ILE A 22 20.16 -6.62 -34.95
N PHE A 23 19.80 -6.41 -33.68
CA PHE A 23 20.71 -6.33 -32.54
C PHE A 23 21.33 -7.69 -32.20
N ILE A 24 20.51 -8.75 -32.15
CA ILE A 24 20.95 -10.15 -32.04
C ILE A 24 21.96 -10.50 -33.14
N ASN A 25 21.67 -10.17 -34.41
CA ASN A 25 22.59 -10.41 -35.53
C ASN A 25 23.84 -9.49 -35.54
N LEU A 26 23.91 -8.46 -34.70
CA LEU A 26 25.07 -7.58 -34.56
C LEU A 26 25.95 -7.91 -33.34
N PHE A 27 25.38 -8.49 -32.29
CA PHE A 27 26.03 -8.62 -30.96
C PHE A 27 26.03 -10.03 -30.36
N SER A 28 25.41 -11.04 -31.00
CA SER A 28 25.38 -12.42 -30.50
C SER A 28 25.79 -13.46 -31.55
N GLU A 29 26.36 -14.57 -31.08
CA GLU A 29 26.47 -15.78 -31.90
C GLU A 29 25.09 -16.46 -31.96
N THR A 30 24.72 -17.02 -33.11
CA THR A 30 23.39 -17.65 -33.30
C THR A 30 23.13 -18.87 -32.40
N SER A 31 24.19 -19.42 -31.80
CA SER A 31 24.16 -20.45 -30.75
C SER A 31 23.80 -19.94 -29.34
N CYS A 32 23.64 -18.63 -29.15
CA CYS A 32 23.37 -17.99 -27.85
C CYS A 32 21.97 -17.38 -27.73
N ILE A 33 21.06 -17.74 -28.64
CA ILE A 33 19.66 -17.31 -28.64
C ILE A 33 18.82 -18.40 -27.96
N PHE A 34 17.92 -18.02 -27.05
CA PHE A 34 16.89 -18.91 -26.51
C PHE A 34 15.51 -18.35 -26.89
N SER A 35 14.83 -19.04 -27.80
CA SER A 35 13.61 -18.55 -28.46
C SER A 35 12.31 -18.95 -27.77
N GLU A 36 12.38 -19.42 -26.52
CA GLU A 36 11.25 -19.88 -25.71
C GLU A 36 11.13 -18.93 -24.52
N ASP A 37 10.01 -18.22 -24.35
CA ASP A 37 9.89 -17.28 -23.23
C ASP A 37 9.75 -18.01 -21.88
N TYR A 38 8.95 -19.08 -21.83
CA TYR A 38 8.69 -19.87 -20.62
C TYR A 38 9.75 -20.96 -20.44
N VAL A 39 10.58 -20.84 -19.40
CA VAL A 39 11.61 -21.82 -19.09
C VAL A 39 11.01 -22.98 -18.29
N THR A 40 11.05 -24.19 -18.84
CA THR A 40 10.45 -25.40 -18.27
C THR A 40 11.46 -26.56 -18.19
N SER A 41 11.19 -27.58 -17.39
CA SER A 41 11.97 -28.83 -17.40
C SER A 41 12.08 -29.51 -18.78
N GLN A 42 11.16 -29.22 -19.71
CA GLN A 42 11.18 -29.79 -21.05
C GLN A 42 12.10 -29.03 -22.02
N ASN A 43 12.17 -27.69 -21.94
CA ASN A 43 12.95 -26.85 -22.86
C ASN A 43 14.26 -26.29 -22.25
N LEU A 44 14.50 -26.40 -20.93
CA LEU A 44 15.78 -26.00 -20.29
C LEU A 44 17.01 -26.67 -20.94
N LYS A 45 16.86 -27.88 -21.51
CA LYS A 45 17.90 -28.59 -22.27
C LYS A 45 18.31 -27.89 -23.59
N LEU A 46 17.51 -26.93 -24.06
CA LEU A 46 17.77 -26.08 -25.23
C LEU A 46 18.41 -24.73 -24.82
N PHE A 47 18.50 -24.43 -23.52
CA PHE A 47 19.12 -23.19 -23.05
C PHE A 47 20.61 -23.16 -23.40
N PRO A 48 21.17 -22.03 -23.88
CA PRO A 48 22.55 -21.93 -24.34
C PRO A 48 23.56 -21.87 -23.18
N THR A 49 23.68 -22.96 -22.41
CA THR A 49 24.46 -23.08 -21.16
C THR A 49 25.97 -22.78 -21.27
N ASN A 50 26.51 -22.60 -22.48
CA ASN A 50 27.92 -22.24 -22.72
C ASN A 50 28.13 -20.75 -23.03
N CYS A 51 27.07 -19.96 -23.18
CA CYS A 51 27.15 -18.54 -23.57
C CYS A 51 27.19 -17.61 -22.36
N SER A 52 27.95 -16.53 -22.46
CA SER A 52 27.99 -15.43 -21.48
C SER A 52 27.03 -14.29 -21.81
N THR A 53 26.82 -14.01 -23.09
CA THR A 53 25.72 -13.16 -23.57
C THR A 53 24.61 -14.07 -24.06
N VAL A 54 23.39 -13.90 -23.55
CA VAL A 54 22.21 -14.66 -23.98
C VAL A 54 21.14 -13.69 -24.45
N CYS A 55 20.49 -14.01 -25.58
CA CYS A 55 19.38 -13.24 -26.12
C CYS A 55 18.09 -14.06 -25.95
N ALA A 56 17.23 -13.63 -25.03
CA ALA A 56 16.05 -14.35 -24.56
C ALA A 56 15.12 -13.43 -23.77
N ASN A 57 13.82 -13.72 -23.78
CA ASN A 57 12.98 -13.42 -22.63
C ASN A 57 13.05 -14.61 -21.68
N ILE A 58 13.02 -14.38 -20.37
CA ILE A 58 13.06 -15.44 -19.37
C ILE A 58 11.87 -15.29 -18.44
N VAL A 59 10.85 -16.13 -18.64
CA VAL A 59 9.71 -16.29 -17.74
C VAL A 59 9.90 -17.57 -16.93
N LEU A 60 9.95 -17.41 -15.61
CA LEU A 60 9.93 -18.49 -14.63
C LEU A 60 8.64 -18.37 -13.81
N ASN A 61 7.86 -19.44 -13.77
CA ASN A 61 6.61 -19.46 -13.03
C ASN A 61 6.28 -20.79 -12.35
N GLN A 62 5.11 -20.88 -11.72
CA GLN A 62 4.60 -22.11 -11.10
C GLN A 62 4.57 -23.33 -12.05
N ASP A 63 4.41 -23.11 -13.36
CA ASP A 63 4.33 -24.16 -14.39
C ASP A 63 5.71 -24.59 -14.91
N SER A 64 6.78 -23.85 -14.62
CA SER A 64 8.16 -24.19 -15.02
C SER A 64 8.59 -25.59 -14.58
N ASN A 65 8.13 -26.03 -13.40
CA ASN A 65 8.48 -27.32 -12.79
C ASN A 65 10.01 -27.57 -12.79
N LEU A 66 10.75 -26.62 -12.20
CA LEU A 66 12.20 -26.60 -12.12
C LEU A 66 12.67 -26.41 -10.67
N LEU A 67 13.64 -27.23 -10.23
CA LEU A 67 14.36 -27.00 -8.98
C LEU A 67 15.37 -25.86 -9.16
N GLU A 68 15.57 -25.05 -8.13
CA GLU A 68 16.51 -23.91 -8.13
C GLU A 68 17.89 -24.31 -8.68
N LYS A 69 18.40 -25.47 -8.25
CA LYS A 69 19.67 -26.07 -8.70
C LYS A 69 19.74 -26.40 -10.19
N GLN A 70 18.63 -26.68 -10.87
CA GLN A 70 18.59 -26.91 -12.32
C GLN A 70 18.76 -25.59 -13.07
N VAL A 71 18.05 -24.54 -12.64
CA VAL A 71 18.18 -23.19 -13.23
C VAL A 71 19.57 -22.62 -12.96
N THR A 72 20.13 -22.78 -11.75
CA THR A 72 21.53 -22.41 -11.45
C THR A 72 22.50 -23.08 -12.42
N LEU A 73 22.35 -24.37 -12.69
CA LEU A 73 23.25 -25.11 -13.58
C LEU A 73 23.13 -24.67 -15.05
N ALA A 74 21.95 -24.25 -15.49
CA ALA A 74 21.74 -23.73 -16.84
C ALA A 74 22.28 -22.30 -16.99
N PHE A 75 21.99 -21.42 -16.03
CA PHE A 75 22.25 -19.98 -16.10
C PHE A 75 23.65 -19.57 -15.61
N ARG A 76 24.40 -20.45 -14.91
CA ARG A 76 25.74 -20.20 -14.32
C ARG A 76 26.75 -19.41 -15.16
N ASN A 77 26.68 -19.51 -16.49
CA ASN A 77 27.62 -18.89 -17.41
C ASN A 77 27.13 -17.55 -17.97
N MET A 78 25.82 -17.26 -17.89
CA MET A 78 25.20 -16.02 -18.34
C MET A 78 25.72 -14.83 -17.52
N ARG A 79 26.05 -13.74 -18.20
CA ARG A 79 26.56 -12.45 -17.69
C ARG A 79 25.73 -11.29 -18.19
N THR A 80 25.31 -11.33 -19.46
CA THR A 80 24.40 -10.34 -20.03
C THR A 80 23.16 -11.03 -20.58
N LEU A 81 21.98 -10.56 -20.17
CA LEU A 81 20.70 -10.91 -20.78
C LEU A 81 20.24 -9.75 -21.70
N TYR A 82 19.92 -10.06 -22.94
CA TYR A 82 19.24 -9.15 -23.86
C TYR A 82 17.79 -9.62 -24.07
N GLY A 83 16.84 -8.81 -23.62
CA GLY A 83 15.43 -9.17 -23.46
C GLY A 83 14.97 -9.07 -21.99
N SER A 84 13.75 -9.55 -21.71
CA SER A 84 13.07 -9.38 -20.41
C SER A 84 13.32 -10.53 -19.42
N LEU A 85 13.07 -10.27 -18.13
CA LEU A 85 13.10 -11.28 -17.06
C LEU A 85 11.85 -11.13 -16.17
N LYS A 86 10.97 -12.15 -16.16
CA LYS A 86 9.87 -12.25 -15.19
C LYS A 86 9.98 -13.50 -14.34
N VAL A 87 10.04 -13.33 -13.03
CA VAL A 87 9.97 -14.43 -12.04
C VAL A 87 8.71 -14.21 -11.22
N GLN A 88 7.68 -15.03 -11.47
CA GLN A 88 6.36 -14.87 -10.85
C GLN A 88 5.86 -16.17 -10.23
N ALA A 89 5.09 -16.13 -9.14
CA ALA A 89 4.43 -17.33 -8.60
C ALA A 89 5.39 -18.51 -8.22
N THR A 90 6.69 -18.25 -8.00
CA THR A 90 7.68 -19.33 -7.82
C THR A 90 7.91 -19.72 -6.36
N ASN A 91 8.36 -20.96 -6.17
CA ASN A 91 8.87 -21.47 -4.89
C ASN A 91 10.39 -21.22 -4.71
N PHE A 92 11.00 -20.29 -5.44
CA PHE A 92 12.43 -19.97 -5.27
C PHE A 92 12.66 -19.13 -4.02
N THR A 93 13.69 -19.46 -3.25
CA THR A 93 14.01 -18.74 -2.00
C THR A 93 14.87 -17.50 -2.25
N SER A 94 15.57 -17.46 -3.38
CA SER A 94 16.33 -16.30 -3.85
C SER A 94 16.52 -16.31 -5.36
N GLY A 95 16.89 -15.17 -5.94
CA GLY A 95 17.35 -15.07 -7.33
C GLY A 95 18.80 -15.51 -7.56
N LYS A 96 19.48 -16.15 -6.59
CA LYS A 96 20.91 -16.54 -6.70
C LYS A 96 21.21 -17.58 -7.78
N PHE A 97 20.20 -18.23 -8.35
CA PHE A 97 20.37 -18.98 -9.60
C PHE A 97 20.81 -18.09 -10.78
N LEU A 98 20.67 -16.76 -10.66
CA LEU A 98 21.22 -15.72 -11.53
C LEU A 98 22.42 -14.97 -10.92
N GLU A 99 23.08 -15.45 -9.85
CA GLU A 99 24.19 -14.75 -9.18
C GLU A 99 25.27 -14.23 -10.16
N GLY A 100 25.55 -14.96 -11.23
CA GLY A 100 26.51 -14.56 -12.27
C GLY A 100 26.06 -13.41 -13.18
N LEU A 101 24.81 -12.97 -13.16
CA LEU A 101 24.27 -11.95 -14.07
C LEU A 101 24.82 -10.56 -13.73
N GLU A 102 25.47 -9.91 -14.69
CA GLU A 102 26.12 -8.60 -14.59
C GLU A 102 25.31 -7.47 -15.21
N ALA A 103 24.47 -7.78 -16.22
CA ALA A 103 23.63 -6.80 -16.92
C ALA A 103 22.33 -7.41 -17.50
N VAL A 104 21.26 -6.62 -17.50
CA VAL A 104 20.04 -6.87 -18.29
C VAL A 104 19.76 -5.66 -19.18
N GLU A 105 19.58 -5.88 -20.47
CA GLU A 105 19.31 -4.83 -21.46
C GLU A 105 18.03 -5.17 -22.24
N CYS A 106 16.93 -4.56 -21.80
CA CYS A 106 15.61 -4.70 -22.42
C CYS A 106 15.44 -3.79 -23.65
N ASP A 107 14.47 -4.15 -24.49
CA ASP A 107 13.81 -3.24 -25.43
C ASP A 107 12.73 -2.40 -24.69
N PRO A 108 12.12 -1.38 -25.31
CA PRO A 108 11.23 -0.43 -24.62
C PRO A 108 9.99 -1.04 -23.93
N ASP A 109 9.61 -2.25 -24.34
CA ASP A 109 8.44 -2.98 -23.83
C ASP A 109 8.83 -4.05 -22.78
N GLY A 110 10.13 -4.21 -22.47
CA GLY A 110 10.67 -5.27 -21.61
C GLY A 110 10.91 -4.85 -20.16
N SER A 111 10.53 -5.71 -19.21
CA SER A 111 10.67 -5.49 -17.76
C SER A 111 11.64 -6.47 -17.07
N PHE A 112 12.02 -6.10 -15.86
CA PHE A 112 12.68 -6.93 -14.85
C PHE A 112 11.70 -7.07 -13.67
N THR A 113 10.90 -8.14 -13.65
CA THR A 113 9.75 -8.28 -12.75
C THR A 113 9.89 -9.47 -11.80
N TRP A 114 9.66 -9.23 -10.50
CA TRP A 114 9.62 -10.23 -9.44
C TRP A 114 8.30 -10.11 -8.67
N GLU A 115 7.36 -11.03 -8.92
CA GLU A 115 5.96 -10.86 -8.51
C GLU A 115 5.37 -12.10 -7.81
N ASP A 116 4.70 -11.92 -6.68
CA ASP A 116 3.94 -12.99 -5.99
C ASP A 116 4.78 -14.26 -5.67
N ASN A 117 6.07 -14.09 -5.40
CA ASN A 117 6.97 -15.19 -5.04
C ASN A 117 6.91 -15.44 -3.53
N GLY A 118 5.97 -16.26 -3.10
CA GLY A 118 5.62 -16.48 -1.68
C GLY A 118 6.76 -16.94 -0.75
N TYR A 119 7.93 -17.31 -1.27
CA TYR A 119 9.10 -17.79 -0.50
C TYR A 119 10.37 -16.96 -0.72
N LEU A 120 10.31 -15.94 -1.59
CA LEU A 120 11.48 -15.15 -1.97
C LEU A 120 11.94 -14.31 -0.79
N ALA A 121 13.10 -14.62 -0.21
CA ALA A 121 13.66 -13.86 0.91
C ALA A 121 14.42 -12.59 0.46
N GLU A 122 14.99 -12.65 -0.74
CA GLU A 122 15.75 -11.58 -1.40
C GLU A 122 15.88 -11.87 -2.90
N ILE A 123 16.02 -10.84 -3.75
CA ILE A 123 16.38 -11.06 -5.17
C ILE A 123 17.84 -11.52 -5.24
N GLY A 124 18.76 -10.81 -4.58
CA GLY A 124 20.11 -11.33 -4.32
C GLY A 124 20.99 -11.55 -5.55
N ILE A 125 20.72 -10.87 -6.66
CA ILE A 125 21.54 -10.88 -7.87
C ILE A 125 22.67 -9.85 -7.70
N THR A 126 23.63 -10.18 -6.83
CA THR A 126 24.60 -9.22 -6.30
C THR A 126 25.58 -8.65 -7.33
N ASN A 127 25.76 -9.30 -8.47
CA ASN A 127 26.63 -8.83 -9.56
C ASN A 127 25.91 -7.94 -10.58
N LEU A 128 24.57 -7.83 -10.54
CA LEU A 128 23.81 -7.03 -11.49
C LEU A 128 24.20 -5.56 -11.33
N SER A 129 24.86 -5.01 -12.35
CA SER A 129 25.45 -3.67 -12.35
C SER A 129 24.70 -2.68 -13.23
N ARG A 130 23.98 -3.20 -14.23
CA ARG A 130 23.26 -2.44 -15.25
C ARG A 130 21.90 -3.06 -15.53
N CYS A 131 20.85 -2.25 -15.55
CA CYS A 131 19.51 -2.68 -15.95
C CYS A 131 18.85 -1.53 -16.73
N SER A 132 18.63 -1.71 -18.03
CA SER A 132 17.90 -0.73 -18.85
C SER A 132 16.48 -1.23 -19.13
N CYS A 133 15.74 -1.49 -18.06
CA CYS A 133 14.39 -2.03 -18.02
C CYS A 133 13.60 -1.30 -16.92
N ASN A 134 12.26 -1.31 -16.99
CA ASN A 134 11.47 -1.05 -15.79
C ASN A 134 11.65 -2.20 -14.79
N ILE A 135 11.64 -1.90 -13.50
CA ILE A 135 11.84 -2.85 -12.41
C ILE A 135 10.57 -2.91 -11.57
N ASP A 136 9.93 -4.07 -11.52
CA ASP A 136 8.66 -4.25 -10.81
C ASP A 136 8.77 -5.37 -9.77
N ILE A 137 8.61 -5.04 -8.48
CA ILE A 137 8.82 -5.96 -7.36
C ILE A 137 7.59 -5.90 -6.46
N ASN A 138 6.63 -6.78 -6.69
CA ASN A 138 5.30 -6.70 -6.08
C ASN A 138 4.91 -8.01 -5.35
N PHE A 139 4.17 -7.92 -4.25
CA PHE A 139 3.56 -9.06 -3.54
C PHE A 139 4.51 -10.17 -3.03
N ASN A 140 5.83 -9.96 -3.01
CA ASN A 140 6.81 -10.96 -2.52
C ASN A 140 6.79 -11.03 -0.97
N ILE A 141 5.79 -11.70 -0.42
CA ILE A 141 5.42 -11.66 1.01
C ILE A 141 6.52 -12.04 2.02
N MET A 142 7.59 -12.75 1.63
CA MET A 142 8.71 -13.10 2.53
C MET A 142 9.99 -12.30 2.26
N GLN A 143 9.96 -11.32 1.34
CA GLN A 143 11.15 -10.59 0.93
C GLN A 143 11.55 -9.56 2.00
N THR A 144 12.66 -9.79 2.68
CA THR A 144 13.15 -8.89 3.76
C THR A 144 14.07 -7.79 3.26
N ARG A 145 14.61 -7.93 2.04
CA ARG A 145 15.45 -6.91 1.39
C ARG A 145 15.46 -7.04 -0.12
N LEU A 146 15.87 -5.98 -0.80
CA LEU A 146 16.13 -6.00 -2.24
C LEU A 146 17.35 -6.89 -2.59
N ASN A 147 18.53 -6.50 -2.09
CA ASN A 147 19.84 -7.09 -2.39
C ASN A 147 20.20 -7.07 -3.88
N LEU A 148 20.23 -5.86 -4.46
CA LEU A 148 20.82 -5.50 -5.75
C LEU A 148 21.94 -4.44 -5.59
N PRO A 149 22.92 -4.61 -4.68
CA PRO A 149 23.84 -3.54 -4.24
C PRO A 149 24.76 -2.98 -5.34
N SER A 150 24.99 -3.74 -6.41
CA SER A 150 25.82 -3.35 -7.55
C SER A 150 25.07 -2.54 -8.60
N LEU A 151 23.73 -2.55 -8.60
CA LEU A 151 22.90 -2.02 -9.68
C LEU A 151 22.96 -0.50 -9.66
N LYS A 152 23.73 0.08 -10.60
CA LYS A 152 24.13 1.50 -10.59
C LYS A 152 23.89 2.21 -11.91
N ASN A 153 23.71 1.48 -13.00
CA ASN A 153 23.58 2.06 -14.32
C ASN A 153 22.27 1.68 -15.01
N PHE A 154 21.39 2.67 -15.15
CA PHE A 154 20.13 2.56 -15.88
C PHE A 154 20.25 3.08 -17.33
N SER A 155 21.45 3.45 -17.80
CA SER A 155 21.65 3.88 -19.20
C SER A 155 21.47 2.71 -20.17
N SER A 156 20.53 2.85 -21.10
CA SER A 156 20.52 2.04 -22.33
C SER A 156 21.78 2.32 -23.17
N ILE A 157 22.26 1.30 -23.88
CA ILE A 157 23.32 1.46 -24.89
C ILE A 157 22.74 1.99 -26.23
N THR A 158 21.41 1.99 -26.39
CA THR A 158 20.70 2.29 -27.65
C THR A 158 19.89 3.59 -27.64
N SER A 159 19.47 4.08 -26.46
CA SER A 159 18.71 5.32 -26.28
C SER A 159 19.42 6.32 -25.35
N ASN A 160 19.39 7.60 -25.71
CA ASN A 160 20.02 8.68 -24.94
C ASN A 160 19.07 9.38 -23.94
N SER A 161 17.79 8.99 -23.90
CA SER A 161 16.75 9.65 -23.10
C SER A 161 15.51 8.75 -22.98
N SER A 162 15.46 7.95 -21.92
CA SER A 162 14.29 7.17 -21.52
C SER A 162 14.27 7.13 -20.01
N GLN A 163 13.16 7.53 -19.41
CA GLN A 163 12.92 7.42 -17.97
C GLN A 163 12.50 5.97 -17.67
N PHE A 164 13.00 5.39 -16.58
CA PHE A 164 12.74 4.01 -16.16
C PHE A 164 12.10 4.02 -14.78
N THR A 165 11.02 3.26 -14.57
CA THR A 165 10.34 3.19 -13.27
C THR A 165 10.88 2.02 -12.44
N VAL A 166 11.05 2.27 -11.14
CA VAL A 166 11.34 1.26 -10.11
C VAL A 166 10.14 1.18 -9.15
N SER A 167 9.32 0.16 -9.34
CA SER A 167 8.08 -0.13 -8.60
C SER A 167 8.34 -1.16 -7.49
N ILE A 168 8.09 -0.85 -6.21
CA ILE A 168 8.24 -1.81 -5.10
C ILE A 168 7.06 -1.70 -4.13
N ASN A 169 6.11 -2.63 -4.22
CA ASN A 169 4.81 -2.55 -3.53
C ASN A 169 4.37 -3.87 -2.87
N SER A 170 3.51 -3.81 -1.86
CA SER A 170 2.96 -4.95 -1.12
C SER A 170 4.04 -5.89 -0.53
N MET A 171 5.11 -5.31 -0.01
CA MET A 171 6.19 -5.99 0.70
C MET A 171 5.82 -6.29 2.17
N PRO A 172 6.51 -7.20 2.89
CA PRO A 172 6.36 -7.33 4.34
C PRO A 172 6.83 -6.06 5.08
N SER A 173 6.32 -5.85 6.30
CA SER A 173 6.70 -4.73 7.18
C SER A 173 8.18 -4.71 7.58
N GLU A 174 8.86 -5.87 7.53
CA GLU A 174 10.31 -5.99 7.75
C GLU A 174 11.14 -5.79 6.46
N PHE A 175 10.53 -5.49 5.31
CA PHE A 175 11.27 -5.17 4.10
C PHE A 175 12.05 -3.87 4.25
N CYS A 176 13.29 -3.89 3.76
CA CYS A 176 14.14 -2.70 3.75
C CYS A 176 14.95 -2.54 2.45
N ILE A 177 15.30 -1.29 2.14
CA ILE A 177 16.24 -0.92 1.08
C ILE A 177 17.51 -0.33 1.73
N THR A 178 18.70 -0.69 1.27
CA THR A 178 19.93 -0.09 1.77
C THR A 178 20.09 1.36 1.28
N THR A 179 20.85 2.18 2.03
CA THR A 179 21.27 3.50 1.55
C THR A 179 21.99 3.42 0.21
N ASP A 180 22.82 2.40 0.04
CA ASP A 180 23.64 2.19 -1.14
C ASP A 180 22.76 1.87 -2.37
N GLU A 181 21.72 1.06 -2.23
CA GLU A 181 20.70 0.84 -3.27
C GLU A 181 19.90 2.11 -3.56
N MET A 182 19.46 2.83 -2.51
CA MET A 182 18.72 4.09 -2.66
C MET A 182 19.54 5.15 -3.40
N GLU A 183 20.82 5.32 -3.06
CA GLU A 183 21.74 6.24 -3.74
C GLU A 183 21.89 5.89 -5.22
N ASN A 184 21.95 4.61 -5.56
CA ASN A 184 22.04 4.18 -6.96
C ASN A 184 20.79 4.56 -7.78
N PHE A 185 19.60 4.55 -7.17
CA PHE A 185 18.38 5.08 -7.78
C PHE A 185 18.40 6.62 -7.82
N MET A 186 18.53 7.26 -6.66
CA MET A 186 18.40 8.72 -6.46
C MET A 186 19.49 9.56 -7.13
N THR A 187 20.63 8.98 -7.51
CA THR A 187 21.68 9.66 -8.30
C THR A 187 21.49 9.53 -9.82
N ASN A 188 20.49 8.79 -10.30
CA ASN A 188 20.22 8.65 -11.72
C ASN A 188 19.05 9.54 -12.16
N GLU A 189 19.33 10.59 -12.93
CA GLU A 189 18.36 11.56 -13.44
C GLU A 189 17.27 10.96 -14.35
N ASN A 190 17.37 9.66 -14.71
CA ASN A 190 16.40 8.94 -15.53
C ASN A 190 15.59 7.89 -14.76
N VAL A 191 15.66 7.84 -13.42
CA VAL A 191 14.92 6.86 -12.61
C VAL A 191 13.71 7.52 -11.94
N ASP A 192 12.53 6.97 -12.20
CA ASP A 192 11.29 7.21 -11.47
C ASP A 192 11.09 6.16 -10.37
N ILE A 193 10.43 6.52 -9.27
CA ILE A 193 10.40 5.72 -8.03
C ILE A 193 8.98 5.66 -7.47
N GLN A 194 8.46 4.44 -7.34
CA GLN A 194 7.09 4.17 -6.86
C GLN A 194 7.16 3.09 -5.77
N PHE A 195 7.00 3.49 -4.51
CA PHE A 195 7.32 2.67 -3.33
C PHE A 195 6.17 2.71 -2.32
N ASP A 196 5.96 1.60 -1.59
CA ASP A 196 5.15 1.55 -0.36
C ASP A 196 5.90 2.09 0.90
N LYS A 197 5.20 2.24 2.04
CA LYS A 197 5.84 2.59 3.33
C LYS A 197 6.76 1.47 3.81
N PHE A 198 8.08 1.67 3.73
CA PHE A 198 9.08 0.72 4.23
C PHE A 198 10.37 1.41 4.73
N SER A 199 11.27 0.63 5.34
CA SER A 199 12.42 1.15 6.11
C SER A 199 13.76 1.15 5.34
N TYR A 200 14.70 1.97 5.82
CA TYR A 200 16.11 1.85 5.42
C TYR A 200 16.81 0.73 6.18
N CYS A 201 17.49 -0.17 5.47
CA CYS A 201 18.23 -1.26 6.09
C CYS A 201 19.34 -0.75 7.03
N ASN A 202 19.68 -1.57 8.03
CA ASN A 202 20.89 -1.41 8.82
C ASN A 202 22.15 -1.77 8.02
N SER A 203 22.48 -0.92 7.04
CA SER A 203 23.69 -1.00 6.22
C SER A 203 24.96 -0.89 7.07
N THR A 204 25.95 -1.70 6.71
CA THR A 204 27.32 -1.71 7.27
C THR A 204 28.32 -1.05 6.32
N ALA A 205 27.90 0.00 5.62
CA ALA A 205 28.71 0.72 4.63
C ALA A 205 30.01 1.33 5.23
N ARG A 206 31.01 1.59 4.38
CA ARG A 206 32.35 2.03 4.78
C ARG A 206 32.51 3.54 4.98
N GLU A 207 31.52 4.33 4.62
CA GLU A 207 31.52 5.79 4.78
C GLU A 207 30.75 6.22 6.04
N LYS A 208 30.92 7.47 6.47
CA LYS A 208 30.34 7.99 7.73
C LYS A 208 28.84 8.30 7.59
N ILE A 209 28.05 7.23 7.61
CA ILE A 209 26.60 7.25 7.80
C ILE A 209 26.29 7.37 9.28
N CYS A 210 25.70 8.49 9.68
CA CYS A 210 25.23 8.73 11.03
C CYS A 210 23.73 8.43 11.14
N ARG A 211 23.24 8.17 12.35
CA ARG A 211 21.81 7.95 12.64
C ARG A 211 21.33 8.95 13.70
N THR A 212 20.09 9.40 13.58
CA THR A 212 19.46 10.38 14.48
C THR A 212 17.95 10.19 14.51
N ASP A 213 17.34 10.59 15.62
CA ASP A 213 15.89 10.63 15.81
C ASP A 213 15.46 12.03 16.29
N ARG A 214 14.13 12.23 16.36
CA ARG A 214 13.47 13.50 16.71
C ARG A 214 13.96 14.08 18.06
N PHE A 215 14.46 13.23 18.96
CA PHE A 215 14.91 13.59 20.29
C PHE A 215 16.43 13.56 20.46
N SER A 216 17.21 13.31 19.39
CA SER A 216 18.67 13.11 19.47
C SER A 216 19.57 13.88 18.51
N PHE A 217 19.07 14.83 17.72
CA PHE A 217 19.89 15.58 16.75
C PHE A 217 21.20 16.17 17.34
N GLU A 218 21.18 16.74 18.54
CA GLU A 218 22.36 17.26 19.25
C GLU A 218 23.46 16.21 19.48
N LYS A 219 23.10 14.92 19.40
CA LYS A 219 23.96 13.75 19.63
C LYS A 219 24.61 13.22 18.36
N LEU A 220 24.20 13.72 17.18
CA LEU A 220 24.86 13.45 15.90
C LEU A 220 26.37 13.72 16.00
N GLU A 221 27.22 12.94 15.33
CA GLU A 221 28.64 13.26 15.24
C GLU A 221 28.88 14.48 14.33
N SER A 222 30.02 15.16 14.48
CA SER A 222 30.52 16.06 13.44
C SER A 222 31.18 15.24 12.31
N GLY A 223 31.20 15.77 11.09
CA GLY A 223 31.84 15.10 9.95
C GLY A 223 31.01 14.03 9.25
N CYS A 224 29.76 13.81 9.67
CA CYS A 224 28.81 12.94 8.96
C CYS A 224 28.62 13.40 7.51
N THR A 225 28.70 12.48 6.54
CA THR A 225 28.39 12.79 5.12
C THR A 225 27.01 12.28 4.70
N ARG A 226 26.50 11.26 5.40
CA ARG A 226 25.12 10.76 5.26
C ARG A 226 24.49 10.70 6.64
N VAL A 227 23.19 10.93 6.73
CA VAL A 227 22.38 10.80 7.95
C VAL A 227 21.14 9.97 7.62
N ILE A 228 20.73 9.06 8.51
CA ILE A 228 19.46 8.35 8.42
C ILE A 228 18.59 8.72 9.63
N GLY A 229 17.31 8.97 9.40
CA GLY A 229 16.31 9.28 10.42
C GLY A 229 15.97 10.77 10.54
N TYR A 230 15.45 11.17 11.70
CA TYR A 230 14.76 12.45 11.90
C TYR A 230 15.67 13.48 12.57
N ILE A 231 15.96 14.59 11.89
CA ILE A 231 16.70 15.73 12.43
C ILE A 231 15.67 16.75 12.94
N LYS A 232 15.61 17.04 14.24
CA LYS A 232 14.83 18.17 14.77
C LYS A 232 15.73 19.24 15.40
N VAL A 233 15.68 20.45 14.83
CA VAL A 233 16.36 21.65 15.31
C VAL A 233 15.33 22.58 15.95
N THR A 234 15.58 23.03 17.19
CA THR A 234 14.73 24.01 17.89
C THR A 234 15.57 25.07 18.58
N ASN A 235 14.95 26.12 19.14
CA ASN A 235 15.63 27.13 19.98
C ASN A 235 16.47 26.54 21.12
N LEU A 236 16.16 25.34 21.61
CA LEU A 236 16.95 24.63 22.63
C LEU A 236 18.13 23.82 22.05
N ARG A 237 18.19 23.63 20.73
CA ARG A 237 19.11 22.70 20.04
C ARG A 237 19.88 23.34 18.86
N GLU A 238 19.61 24.60 18.53
CA GLU A 238 20.22 25.31 17.39
C GLU A 238 21.75 25.45 17.49
N ALA A 239 22.33 25.39 18.69
CA ALA A 239 23.78 25.38 18.89
C ALA A 239 24.50 24.17 18.27
N HIS A 240 23.76 23.11 17.92
CA HIS A 240 24.32 21.88 17.33
C HIS A 240 24.26 21.85 15.79
N THR A 241 23.69 22.87 15.16
CA THR A 241 23.52 22.98 13.70
C THR A 241 24.83 22.86 12.91
N GLU A 242 25.95 23.31 13.46
CA GLU A 242 27.30 23.14 12.92
C GLU A 242 27.65 21.69 12.53
N LYS A 243 27.06 20.69 13.21
CA LYS A 243 27.27 19.26 12.92
C LYS A 243 26.73 18.83 11.56
N LEU A 244 25.78 19.57 10.99
CA LEU A 244 25.22 19.32 9.66
C LEU A 244 26.12 19.86 8.52
N ARG A 245 27.17 20.65 8.81
CA ARG A 245 28.01 21.31 7.77
C ARG A 245 28.70 20.37 6.79
N THR A 246 28.81 19.08 7.09
CA THR A 246 29.39 18.06 6.20
C THR A 246 28.37 17.12 5.56
N VAL A 247 27.10 17.20 5.97
CA VAL A 247 26.04 16.27 5.56
C VAL A 247 25.64 16.55 4.13
N LYS A 248 25.70 15.51 3.29
CA LYS A 248 25.29 15.50 1.88
C LYS A 248 23.98 14.78 1.65
N TRP A 249 23.68 13.73 2.43
CA TRP A 249 22.42 12.97 2.34
C TRP A 249 21.68 12.93 3.69
N ILE A 250 20.36 13.08 3.65
CA ILE A 250 19.45 12.80 4.78
C ILE A 250 18.40 11.79 4.32
N PHE A 251 18.49 10.55 4.77
CA PHE A 251 17.52 9.48 4.53
C PHE A 251 16.45 9.54 5.65
N GLY A 252 15.55 10.52 5.53
CA GLY A 252 14.55 10.86 6.54
C GLY A 252 14.16 12.35 6.50
N THR A 253 13.74 12.89 7.65
CA THR A 253 13.19 14.25 7.79
C THR A 253 14.20 15.26 8.33
N LEU A 254 14.13 16.49 7.85
CA LEU A 254 14.74 17.68 8.43
C LEU A 254 13.67 18.67 8.93
N ASP A 255 13.47 18.78 10.24
CA ASP A 255 12.52 19.68 10.91
C ASP A 255 13.27 20.79 11.66
N ILE A 256 12.98 22.07 11.36
CA ILE A 256 13.58 23.25 11.98
C ILE A 256 12.44 24.12 12.53
N ASP A 257 12.17 24.00 13.82
CA ASP A 257 10.96 24.49 14.47
C ASP A 257 11.28 25.45 15.62
N SER A 258 10.73 26.66 15.55
CA SER A 258 10.74 27.65 16.64
C SER A 258 12.14 28.13 17.08
N THR A 259 13.15 28.08 16.20
CA THR A 259 14.51 28.58 16.46
C THR A 259 14.61 30.11 16.49
N VAL A 260 15.73 30.62 17.02
CA VAL A 260 16.15 32.03 16.92
C VAL A 260 17.35 32.23 15.98
N LEU A 261 17.67 31.22 15.16
CA LEU A 261 18.61 31.27 14.04
C LEU A 261 18.34 32.45 13.08
N VAL A 262 19.40 32.94 12.42
CA VAL A 262 19.32 33.98 11.39
C VAL A 262 19.58 33.42 9.97
N SER A 263 20.30 32.30 9.87
CA SER A 263 20.58 31.58 8.62
C SER A 263 20.66 30.07 8.84
N ILE A 264 20.53 29.29 7.76
CA ILE A 264 20.79 27.84 7.71
C ILE A 264 21.96 27.48 6.78
N ASP A 265 22.95 28.36 6.67
CA ASP A 265 24.21 28.14 5.90
C ASP A 265 25.02 26.93 6.39
N PHE A 266 24.69 26.40 7.57
CA PHE A 266 25.21 25.12 8.04
C PHE A 266 24.71 23.91 7.22
N LEU A 267 23.74 24.10 6.31
CA LEU A 267 23.29 23.10 5.34
C LEU A 267 23.95 23.28 3.96
N ASP A 268 24.96 24.15 3.81
CA ASP A 268 25.50 24.49 2.49
C ASP A 268 26.05 23.30 1.69
N ASN A 269 26.40 22.18 2.33
CA ASN A 269 26.85 20.94 1.67
C ASN A 269 25.75 19.88 1.44
N LEU A 270 24.50 20.14 1.83
CA LEU A 270 23.39 19.19 1.67
C LEU A 270 23.00 19.05 0.19
N GLU A 271 23.04 17.81 -0.31
CA GLU A 271 22.76 17.46 -1.71
C GLU A 271 21.44 16.67 -1.84
N TYR A 272 21.06 15.83 -0.88
CA TYR A 272 19.90 14.95 -1.01
C TYR A 272 19.11 14.82 0.30
N VAL A 273 17.78 14.78 0.20
CA VAL A 273 16.88 14.41 1.31
C VAL A 273 15.83 13.43 0.79
N VAL A 274 15.67 12.27 1.45
CA VAL A 274 14.88 11.13 0.94
C VAL A 274 14.10 10.47 2.09
N SER A 275 12.87 10.91 2.32
CA SER A 275 11.98 10.32 3.33
C SER A 275 11.16 9.17 2.75
N LEU A 276 11.09 8.04 3.47
CA LEU A 276 10.19 6.91 3.16
C LEU A 276 8.99 6.84 4.12
N ASP A 277 8.85 7.84 4.99
CA ASP A 277 7.78 7.87 6.00
C ASP A 277 6.68 8.85 5.55
N PRO A 278 5.43 8.40 5.28
CA PRO A 278 4.29 9.30 5.02
C PRO A 278 4.07 10.31 6.14
N ASP A 279 4.33 9.90 7.39
CA ASP A 279 3.88 10.65 8.56
C ASP A 279 4.63 11.98 8.71
N TYR A 280 5.75 12.16 7.99
CA TYR A 280 6.67 13.29 8.13
C TYR A 280 7.23 13.84 6.81
N TYR A 281 7.09 15.16 6.65
CA TYR A 281 7.74 15.97 5.62
C TYR A 281 9.25 15.65 5.48
N ALA A 282 9.78 15.64 4.25
CA ALA A 282 11.20 15.56 4.00
C ALA A 282 11.94 16.81 4.55
N ILE A 283 11.38 18.01 4.33
CA ILE A 283 11.91 19.26 4.91
C ILE A 283 10.78 20.13 5.48
N LYS A 284 10.88 20.50 6.76
CA LYS A 284 9.94 21.38 7.48
C LYS A 284 10.71 22.47 8.23
N ILE A 285 10.34 23.74 8.07
CA ILE A 285 11.07 24.89 8.61
C ILE A 285 10.06 25.96 9.10
N VAL A 286 9.58 25.83 10.33
CA VAL A 286 8.41 26.58 10.86
C VAL A 286 8.72 27.40 12.12
N ASN A 287 7.95 28.47 12.37
CA ASN A 287 8.00 29.29 13.60
C ASN A 287 9.33 30.05 13.89
N ASN A 288 10.32 30.04 13.00
CA ASN A 288 11.67 30.57 13.24
C ASN A 288 11.74 32.10 13.06
N ARG A 289 11.24 32.85 14.05
CA ARG A 289 10.93 34.30 13.92
C ARG A 289 12.10 35.23 13.55
N LYS A 290 13.36 34.78 13.63
CA LYS A 290 14.56 35.56 13.25
C LYS A 290 15.22 35.10 11.94
N LEU A 291 14.76 34.00 11.33
CA LEU A 291 15.46 33.37 10.21
C LEU A 291 15.32 34.23 8.94
N MET A 292 16.44 34.82 8.50
CA MET A 292 16.49 35.72 7.35
C MET A 292 17.08 35.12 6.08
N ASN A 293 17.78 33.97 6.14
CA ASN A 293 18.28 33.27 4.97
C ASN A 293 18.02 31.75 5.04
N ILE A 294 17.37 31.20 4.00
CA ILE A 294 17.09 29.75 3.81
C ILE A 294 17.88 29.15 2.63
N SER A 295 19.08 29.65 2.33
CA SER A 295 19.91 29.07 1.26
C SER A 295 20.35 27.64 1.59
N ILE A 296 20.10 26.69 0.69
CA ILE A 296 20.74 25.36 0.64
C ILE A 296 21.30 25.23 -0.79
N PRO A 297 22.48 25.79 -1.08
CA PRO A 297 22.96 26.02 -2.45
C PRO A 297 23.30 24.77 -3.28
N ASN A 298 23.56 23.62 -2.64
CA ASN A 298 24.04 22.39 -3.31
C ASN A 298 22.98 21.26 -3.42
N ILE A 299 21.72 21.52 -3.07
CA ILE A 299 20.65 20.52 -3.11
C ILE A 299 20.39 20.00 -4.55
N LYS A 300 20.15 18.70 -4.70
CA LYS A 300 20.03 17.92 -5.96
C LYS A 300 18.76 17.09 -6.07
N VAL A 301 18.27 16.46 -4.99
CA VAL A 301 16.91 15.89 -4.94
C VAL A 301 16.33 16.00 -3.53
N VAL A 302 15.02 16.28 -3.44
CA VAL A 302 14.23 16.13 -2.21
C VAL A 302 13.05 15.22 -2.56
N PHE A 303 12.92 14.09 -1.85
CA PHE A 303 11.94 13.03 -2.12
C PHE A 303 11.19 12.63 -0.84
N GLN A 304 9.92 12.28 -1.01
CA GLN A 304 9.04 11.78 0.03
C GLN A 304 8.01 10.83 -0.58
N TYR A 305 7.56 9.86 0.21
CA TYR A 305 6.48 8.92 -0.14
C TYR A 305 5.10 9.60 -0.39
N ASP A 306 4.87 10.81 0.11
CA ASP A 306 3.60 11.55 0.02
C ASP A 306 3.78 12.96 -0.59
N PHE A 307 2.69 13.53 -1.13
CA PHE A 307 2.63 14.72 -2.00
C PHE A 307 3.12 16.05 -1.37
N LEU A 308 3.46 16.08 -0.08
CA LEU A 308 3.83 17.28 0.67
C LEU A 308 5.32 17.28 1.05
N ILE A 309 6.17 17.72 0.12
CA ILE A 309 7.64 17.58 0.26
C ILE A 309 8.28 18.65 1.17
N ILE A 310 7.89 19.94 1.07
CA ILE A 310 8.53 21.05 1.81
C ILE A 310 7.54 22.07 2.41
N VAL A 311 7.72 22.42 3.70
CA VAL A 311 6.93 23.43 4.41
C VAL A 311 7.82 24.50 5.08
N PHE A 312 7.59 25.78 4.79
CA PHE A 312 8.22 26.93 5.47
C PHE A 312 7.18 27.85 6.13
N SER A 313 7.43 28.31 7.37
CA SER A 313 6.52 29.24 8.08
C SER A 313 7.21 30.46 8.73
N GLN A 314 7.83 31.35 7.92
CA GLN A 314 8.18 32.73 8.32
C GLN A 314 8.63 33.65 7.15
N LYS A 315 8.84 34.94 7.45
CA LYS A 315 9.41 35.97 6.56
C LYS A 315 10.93 35.79 6.34
N VAL A 316 11.35 35.27 5.18
CA VAL A 316 12.77 35.05 4.85
C VAL A 316 13.22 35.79 3.58
N LYS A 317 14.49 36.19 3.49
CA LYS A 317 15.19 36.54 2.23
C LYS A 317 15.98 35.32 1.72
N ALA A 318 15.34 34.44 0.96
CA ALA A 318 16.07 33.40 0.23
C ALA A 318 17.02 34.03 -0.81
N ASN A 319 18.24 33.51 -0.97
CA ASN A 319 19.13 33.94 -2.04
C ASN A 319 18.65 33.35 -3.38
N HIS A 320 18.15 34.23 -4.25
CA HIS A 320 17.18 33.93 -5.32
C HIS A 320 17.71 33.09 -6.51
N ARG A 321 18.94 32.54 -6.44
CA ARG A 321 19.57 31.84 -7.57
C ARG A 321 19.51 30.31 -7.46
N SER A 322 20.03 29.73 -6.39
CA SER A 322 20.10 28.27 -6.23
C SER A 322 18.71 27.62 -6.20
N TRP A 323 17.79 28.13 -5.38
CA TRP A 323 16.41 27.62 -5.30
C TRP A 323 15.65 27.70 -6.65
N VAL A 324 15.94 28.71 -7.48
CA VAL A 324 15.28 28.91 -8.78
C VAL A 324 15.96 28.14 -9.93
N GLU A 325 17.19 27.67 -9.71
CA GLU A 325 17.83 26.66 -10.57
C GLU A 325 17.38 25.24 -10.18
N PHE A 326 17.11 25.01 -8.89
CA PHE A 326 16.61 23.75 -8.35
C PHE A 326 15.16 23.45 -8.74
N PHE A 327 14.22 24.34 -8.38
CA PHE A 327 12.80 24.24 -8.79
C PHE A 327 12.56 24.75 -10.22
N GLY A 328 13.57 24.62 -11.09
CA GLY A 328 13.56 25.09 -12.47
C GLY A 328 12.92 24.12 -13.48
N ASN A 329 12.76 22.85 -13.11
CA ASN A 329 12.06 21.84 -13.91
C ASN A 329 10.69 21.55 -13.25
N PRO A 330 9.54 21.74 -13.94
CA PRO A 330 8.24 21.86 -13.28
C PRO A 330 7.55 20.54 -12.91
N GLU A 331 8.14 19.39 -13.23
CA GLU A 331 7.45 18.08 -13.13
C GLU A 331 7.68 17.36 -11.79
N ASN A 332 8.80 17.63 -11.08
CA ASN A 332 9.15 16.99 -9.81
C ASN A 332 9.01 17.93 -8.58
N VAL A 333 7.97 18.78 -8.55
CA VAL A 333 7.81 19.85 -7.53
C VAL A 333 6.39 19.92 -6.99
N THR A 334 6.05 19.01 -6.07
CA THR A 334 4.65 18.74 -5.69
C THR A 334 4.01 19.82 -4.81
N LYS A 335 4.73 20.36 -3.80
CA LYS A 335 4.30 21.54 -3.02
C LYS A 335 5.48 22.19 -2.26
N ILE A 336 5.48 23.53 -2.21
CA ILE A 336 6.29 24.32 -1.27
C ILE A 336 5.37 25.35 -0.62
N ILE A 337 5.17 25.26 0.69
CA ILE A 337 4.39 26.24 1.47
C ILE A 337 5.36 27.32 2.00
N LEU A 338 5.02 28.61 1.85
CA LEU A 338 5.84 29.76 2.28
C LEU A 338 4.99 30.75 3.10
N GLU A 339 4.69 30.40 4.35
CA GLU A 339 3.82 31.22 5.19
C GLU A 339 4.38 32.62 5.46
N ASN A 340 3.54 33.62 5.21
CA ASN A 340 3.77 35.02 5.54
C ASN A 340 5.07 35.63 4.97
N THR A 341 5.08 36.08 3.71
CA THR A 341 6.04 37.08 3.21
C THR A 341 5.35 38.40 2.80
N PRO A 342 5.97 39.59 2.99
CA PRO A 342 5.28 40.87 2.83
C PRO A 342 5.30 41.44 1.41
N PHE A 343 5.97 40.78 0.46
CA PHE A 343 6.29 41.36 -0.87
C PHE A 343 5.10 41.35 -1.84
N CYS A 344 4.08 40.50 -1.64
CA CYS A 344 2.89 40.43 -2.49
C CYS A 344 1.80 41.45 -2.09
N LYS A 345 2.18 42.70 -1.83
CA LYS A 345 1.24 43.83 -1.69
C LYS A 345 1.51 44.89 -2.74
N ASN A 346 0.87 44.73 -3.90
CA ASN A 346 0.55 45.86 -4.75
C ASN A 346 -0.94 45.83 -5.05
N LYS A 347 -1.63 46.91 -4.69
CA LYS A 347 -3.01 47.15 -5.14
C LYS A 347 -2.92 47.86 -6.48
N ASP A 348 -3.47 47.27 -7.54
CA ASP A 348 -4.44 47.91 -8.42
C ASP A 348 -4.64 47.13 -9.74
N LYS A 349 -5.91 46.96 -10.11
CA LYS A 349 -6.46 46.38 -11.37
C LYS A 349 -6.41 44.85 -11.52
N PRO A 350 -7.29 44.27 -12.37
CA PRO A 350 -7.67 42.86 -12.25
C PRO A 350 -7.48 42.01 -13.53
N TYR A 351 -7.78 40.72 -13.35
CA TYR A 351 -8.12 39.70 -14.36
C TYR A 351 -6.98 39.00 -15.10
N TYR A 352 -7.32 37.80 -15.58
CA TYR A 352 -6.47 36.82 -16.26
C TYR A 352 -5.98 37.31 -17.63
N ASP A 353 -4.68 37.15 -17.87
CA ASP A 353 -4.15 36.84 -19.21
C ASP A 353 -2.90 35.94 -19.07
N LYS A 354 -2.67 35.05 -20.04
CA LYS A 354 -1.49 34.17 -20.13
C LYS A 354 -0.41 34.78 -21.03
N THR A 355 -0.05 36.05 -20.81
CA THR A 355 1.05 36.72 -21.53
C THR A 355 2.30 36.89 -20.68
N ARG A 356 3.48 36.68 -21.30
CA ARG A 356 4.78 36.91 -20.65
C ARG A 356 4.97 38.41 -20.37
N ILE A 357 5.15 38.78 -19.11
CA ILE A 357 5.68 40.10 -18.75
C ILE A 357 7.20 39.98 -18.56
N GLU A 358 7.97 40.64 -19.42
CA GLU A 358 9.41 40.86 -19.22
C GLU A 358 9.64 42.20 -18.52
N ASP A 359 9.89 42.18 -17.20
CA ASP A 359 10.54 43.31 -16.53
C ASP A 359 12.07 43.20 -16.70
N LYS A 360 12.69 44.26 -17.18
CA LYS A 360 14.09 44.27 -17.64
C LYS A 360 15.11 44.55 -16.55
N THR A 361 14.73 44.43 -15.27
CA THR A 361 15.57 44.84 -14.13
C THR A 361 16.00 43.73 -13.16
N CYS A 362 15.39 42.53 -13.18
CA CYS A 362 15.92 41.38 -12.43
C CYS A 362 15.65 40.02 -13.10
N GLY A 363 16.72 39.26 -13.38
CA GLY A 363 16.67 38.07 -14.21
C GLY A 363 16.65 36.74 -13.48
N LYS A 364 15.53 36.41 -12.78
CA LYS A 364 15.00 35.03 -12.56
C LYS A 364 13.65 35.09 -11.82
N ARG A 365 12.85 34.01 -11.84
CA ARG A 365 11.44 33.98 -11.40
C ARG A 365 11.26 33.52 -9.95
N MET A 366 10.20 33.95 -9.27
CA MET A 366 9.78 33.44 -7.95
C MET A 366 8.26 33.25 -7.92
N LEU A 367 7.79 32.29 -7.11
CA LEU A 367 6.39 32.10 -6.72
C LEU A 367 6.26 32.34 -5.21
N CYS A 368 5.09 32.79 -4.74
CA CYS A 368 4.80 33.00 -3.32
C CYS A 368 3.42 32.42 -3.01
N VAL A 369 3.31 31.55 -2.01
CA VAL A 369 2.06 30.91 -1.56
C VAL A 369 2.08 30.76 -0.04
N SER A 370 1.00 31.14 0.66
CA SER A 370 0.94 31.20 2.12
C SER A 370 0.03 30.14 2.75
N SER A 371 0.40 29.67 3.94
CA SER A 371 -0.41 29.26 5.11
C SER A 371 -1.94 29.06 4.98
N MET A 372 -2.58 28.08 5.63
CA MET A 372 -2.16 27.31 6.83
C MET A 372 -2.41 25.79 6.69
N PHE A 373 -2.04 25.01 7.72
CA PHE A 373 -2.97 24.03 8.32
C PHE A 373 -2.65 23.80 9.80
N GLN A 374 -3.64 24.02 10.68
CA GLN A 374 -3.68 23.49 12.05
C GLN A 374 -4.80 22.44 12.14
N THR A 375 -4.98 21.84 13.32
CA THR A 375 -6.11 20.95 13.65
C THR A 375 -7.45 21.72 13.72
N THR A 376 -7.98 22.13 12.57
CA THR A 376 -9.34 22.66 12.36
C THR A 376 -9.81 22.31 10.94
N SER A 377 -10.40 21.12 10.77
CA SER A 377 -10.84 20.58 9.48
C SER A 377 -12.14 21.23 8.96
N GLN A 378 -12.11 22.52 8.58
CA GLN A 378 -13.31 23.21 8.06
C GLN A 378 -13.15 24.55 7.32
N GLN A 379 -12.01 25.27 7.40
CA GLN A 379 -11.99 26.70 7.01
C GLN A 379 -11.14 27.12 5.81
N ASP A 380 -10.41 26.22 5.15
CA ASP A 380 -9.58 26.57 3.98
C ASP A 380 -10.28 26.38 2.61
N ALA A 381 -11.33 25.55 2.52
CA ALA A 381 -12.17 25.44 1.32
C ALA A 381 -13.23 26.56 1.20
N CYS A 382 -13.71 27.08 2.34
CA CYS A 382 -14.80 28.06 2.40
C CYS A 382 -14.48 29.54 2.08
N PRO A 383 -13.26 30.08 2.26
CA PRO A 383 -13.07 31.53 2.47
C PRO A 383 -13.13 32.35 1.18
N PHE A 384 -13.24 31.71 0.01
CA PHE A 384 -13.37 32.36 -1.30
C PHE A 384 -14.81 32.42 -1.84
N PHE A 385 -15.75 31.62 -1.32
CA PHE A 385 -17.03 31.35 -2.01
C PHE A 385 -18.31 31.47 -1.17
N SER A 386 -18.22 31.45 0.17
CA SER A 386 -19.39 31.58 1.06
C SER A 386 -19.33 32.83 1.93
N GLU A 387 -20.47 33.48 2.18
CA GLU A 387 -20.56 34.47 3.27
C GLU A 387 -20.26 33.79 4.63
N PRO A 388 -19.65 34.47 5.63
CA PRO A 388 -19.31 33.85 6.90
C PRO A 388 -20.50 33.26 7.69
N THR A 389 -21.73 33.71 7.39
CA THR A 389 -22.99 33.21 7.93
C THR A 389 -23.52 31.94 7.23
N CYS A 390 -22.80 31.43 6.22
CA CYS A 390 -23.16 30.27 5.41
C CYS A 390 -22.17 29.09 5.55
N ILE A 391 -21.34 29.11 6.61
CA ILE A 391 -20.45 28.00 6.97
C ILE A 391 -21.14 27.16 8.04
N PHE A 392 -21.21 25.84 7.84
CA PHE A 392 -21.61 24.90 8.89
C PHE A 392 -20.35 24.32 9.54
N ALA A 393 -20.27 24.47 10.87
CA ALA A 393 -19.05 24.25 11.65
C ALA A 393 -19.05 22.95 12.49
N ASP A 394 -19.98 22.03 12.19
CA ASP A 394 -19.93 20.63 12.62
C ASP A 394 -19.81 19.74 11.38
N VAL A 395 -19.35 18.49 11.52
CA VAL A 395 -19.34 17.51 10.42
C VAL A 395 -20.67 16.76 10.36
N MET A 396 -21.09 16.21 11.50
CA MET A 396 -22.38 15.55 11.66
C MET A 396 -23.51 16.58 11.74
N LEU A 397 -24.57 16.40 10.94
CA LEU A 397 -25.81 17.16 11.05
C LEU A 397 -26.84 16.34 11.84
N ALA A 398 -27.21 16.81 13.04
CA ALA A 398 -28.05 16.10 13.99
C ALA A 398 -29.11 17.03 14.62
N ILE A 399 -30.10 16.45 15.31
CA ILE A 399 -31.21 17.18 15.94
C ILE A 399 -30.74 18.30 16.88
N ASP A 400 -29.64 18.11 17.59
CA ASP A 400 -29.11 19.06 18.56
C ASP A 400 -28.39 20.26 17.91
N ASN A 401 -27.76 20.11 16.75
CA ASN A 401 -27.05 21.19 16.05
C ASN A 401 -27.78 21.70 14.79
N LEU A 402 -28.92 21.12 14.40
CA LEU A 402 -29.79 21.61 13.32
C LEU A 402 -30.11 23.12 13.43
N LYS A 403 -30.22 23.64 14.66
CA LYS A 403 -30.42 25.07 14.97
C LYS A 403 -29.25 26.00 14.55
N LEU A 404 -28.08 25.43 14.25
CA LEU A 404 -26.88 26.11 13.76
C LEU A 404 -26.73 25.98 12.23
N PHE A 405 -27.54 25.14 11.58
CA PHE A 405 -27.50 24.97 10.13
C PHE A 405 -28.00 26.25 9.42
N PRO A 406 -27.26 26.79 8.43
CA PRO A 406 -27.55 28.11 7.87
C PRO A 406 -28.69 28.08 6.83
N THR A 407 -29.93 27.89 7.30
CA THR A 407 -31.15 27.66 6.50
C THR A 407 -31.49 28.75 5.46
N ASN A 408 -30.92 29.95 5.57
CA ASN A 408 -31.16 31.07 4.66
C ASN A 408 -30.15 31.16 3.50
N CYS A 409 -29.14 30.28 3.47
CA CYS A 409 -28.05 30.33 2.49
C CYS A 409 -28.32 29.49 1.24
N SER A 410 -27.98 30.02 0.06
CA SER A 410 -28.07 29.30 -1.22
C SER A 410 -26.81 28.50 -1.55
N SER A 411 -25.67 28.88 -0.97
CA SER A 411 -24.43 28.10 -1.01
C SER A 411 -23.96 27.91 0.42
N ILE A 412 -23.78 26.67 0.85
CA ILE A 412 -23.26 26.32 2.17
C ILE A 412 -21.86 25.74 2.00
N CYS A 413 -20.95 26.07 2.91
CA CYS A 413 -19.66 25.40 3.01
C CYS A 413 -19.54 24.62 4.32
N GLY A 414 -19.01 23.41 4.23
CA GLY A 414 -18.89 22.45 5.32
C GLY A 414 -18.94 21.02 4.79
N ASN A 415 -18.27 20.11 5.50
CA ASN A 415 -18.41 18.68 5.28
C ASN A 415 -19.67 18.22 6.03
N LEU A 416 -20.61 17.57 5.35
CA LEU A 416 -21.94 17.26 5.89
C LEU A 416 -22.19 15.76 5.96
N GLU A 417 -22.41 15.22 7.16
CA GLU A 417 -22.74 13.81 7.39
C GLU A 417 -24.10 13.65 8.06
N ILE A 418 -24.92 12.72 7.54
CA ILE A 418 -26.25 12.38 8.07
C ILE A 418 -26.33 10.86 8.25
N ASP A 419 -26.65 10.39 9.46
CA ASP A 419 -26.57 8.96 9.80
C ASP A 419 -27.71 8.41 10.69
N GLU A 420 -27.52 7.20 11.26
CA GLU A 420 -28.45 6.59 12.23
C GLU A 420 -28.60 7.41 13.53
N ALA A 421 -27.56 8.14 13.93
CA ALA A 421 -27.48 8.90 15.17
C ALA A 421 -27.92 10.37 15.02
N SER A 422 -27.99 10.90 13.78
CA SER A 422 -28.52 12.25 13.49
C SER A 422 -29.90 12.52 14.10
N ASN A 423 -30.75 11.50 14.19
CA ASN A 423 -32.11 11.57 14.76
C ASN A 423 -32.98 12.71 14.15
N LEU A 424 -32.86 12.92 12.84
CA LEU A 424 -33.59 13.93 12.07
C LEU A 424 -34.74 13.31 11.26
N THR A 425 -35.85 14.02 11.17
CA THR A 425 -36.96 13.65 10.27
C THR A 425 -36.75 14.21 8.86
N GLU A 426 -37.36 13.58 7.86
CA GLU A 426 -37.33 14.09 6.47
C GLU A 426 -37.89 15.51 6.37
N GLU A 427 -38.93 15.86 7.13
CA GLU A 427 -39.52 17.21 7.16
C GLU A 427 -38.54 18.25 7.73
N GLN A 428 -37.71 17.89 8.71
CA GLN A 428 -36.65 18.75 9.24
C GLN A 428 -35.53 18.96 8.22
N LEU A 429 -35.10 17.90 7.53
CA LEU A 429 -34.10 17.97 6.47
C LEU A 429 -34.61 18.80 5.27
N ILE A 430 -35.86 18.61 4.84
CA ILE A 430 -36.52 19.44 3.82
C ILE A 430 -36.55 20.91 4.24
N SER A 431 -36.83 21.21 5.52
CA SER A 431 -36.81 22.58 6.02
C SER A 431 -35.41 23.19 6.09
N ALA A 432 -34.37 22.38 6.34
CA ALA A 432 -32.99 22.83 6.43
C ALA A 432 -32.39 23.13 5.05
N PHE A 433 -32.50 22.18 4.11
CA PHE A 433 -31.94 22.29 2.76
C PHE A 433 -32.80 23.11 1.78
N LYS A 434 -33.98 23.59 2.20
CA LYS A 434 -34.99 24.28 1.37
C LYS A 434 -34.45 25.36 0.41
N ASN A 435 -33.45 26.13 0.82
CA ASN A 435 -32.88 27.22 0.04
C ASN A 435 -31.53 26.86 -0.63
N VAL A 436 -30.97 25.69 -0.31
CA VAL A 436 -29.59 25.30 -0.60
C VAL A 436 -29.47 24.76 -2.03
N LYS A 437 -28.57 25.36 -2.80
CA LYS A 437 -28.26 25.03 -4.21
C LYS A 437 -26.82 24.53 -4.40
N THR A 438 -25.89 24.95 -3.54
CA THR A 438 -24.49 24.55 -3.59
C THR A 438 -24.02 24.02 -2.24
N VAL A 439 -23.34 22.88 -2.23
CA VAL A 439 -22.49 22.42 -1.11
C VAL A 439 -21.03 22.51 -1.54
N LEU A 440 -20.20 23.09 -0.67
CA LEU A 440 -18.75 23.17 -0.80
C LEU A 440 -18.11 22.38 0.34
N GLY A 441 -17.47 21.25 0.04
CA GLY A 441 -17.12 20.21 1.01
C GLY A 441 -17.75 18.85 0.68
N SER A 442 -17.54 17.85 1.54
CA SER A 442 -18.14 16.52 1.38
C SER A 442 -19.62 16.46 1.74
N LEU A 443 -20.30 15.43 1.26
CA LEU A 443 -21.67 15.08 1.65
C LEU A 443 -21.78 13.56 1.79
N GLY A 444 -21.98 13.05 3.00
CA GLY A 444 -22.06 11.63 3.34
C GLY A 444 -23.40 11.26 3.99
N ILE A 445 -24.01 10.17 3.53
CA ILE A 445 -25.36 9.74 3.98
C ILE A 445 -25.33 8.24 4.24
N TYR A 446 -25.40 7.86 5.52
CA TYR A 446 -25.04 6.53 6.00
C TYR A 446 -26.15 5.88 6.84
N ARG A 447 -26.59 4.65 6.54
CA ARG A 447 -27.48 3.87 7.44
C ARG A 447 -28.80 4.56 7.83
N THR A 448 -29.27 5.51 7.03
CA THR A 448 -30.49 6.27 7.35
C THR A 448 -31.75 5.45 7.09
N ASN A 449 -32.83 5.75 7.83
CA ASN A 449 -34.16 5.18 7.58
C ASN A 449 -34.94 5.90 6.43
N LEU A 450 -34.28 6.76 5.65
CA LEU A 450 -34.89 7.52 4.57
C LEU A 450 -35.21 6.62 3.37
N THR A 451 -36.35 6.86 2.73
CA THR A 451 -36.75 6.15 1.49
C THR A 451 -36.30 6.89 0.23
N THR A 452 -36.06 8.20 0.31
CA THR A 452 -35.48 9.04 -0.75
C THR A 452 -34.62 10.13 -0.13
N LEU A 453 -33.74 10.76 -0.92
CA LEU A 453 -33.02 11.98 -0.49
C LEU A 453 -33.68 13.24 -1.05
N ASN A 454 -35.02 13.27 -1.14
CA ASN A 454 -35.79 14.36 -1.75
C ASN A 454 -35.56 15.75 -1.09
N PHE A 455 -35.05 15.80 0.15
CA PHE A 455 -34.60 17.05 0.77
C PHE A 455 -33.44 17.72 0.02
N LEU A 456 -32.63 16.95 -0.70
CA LEU A 456 -31.56 17.41 -1.59
C LEU A 456 -32.04 17.73 -3.02
N ALA A 457 -33.32 17.54 -3.34
CA ALA A 457 -33.85 17.80 -4.69
C ALA A 457 -33.71 19.26 -5.14
N GLY A 458 -33.47 20.20 -4.21
CA GLY A 458 -33.14 21.60 -4.52
C GLY A 458 -31.69 21.87 -4.94
N LEU A 459 -30.77 20.91 -4.72
CA LEU A 459 -29.34 21.10 -4.93
C LEU A 459 -28.97 21.08 -6.42
N GLU A 460 -28.12 22.02 -6.83
CA GLU A 460 -27.69 22.24 -8.22
C GLU A 460 -26.19 21.94 -8.42
N THR A 461 -25.37 21.98 -7.37
CA THR A 461 -23.93 21.71 -7.40
C THR A 461 -23.40 21.12 -6.08
N ILE A 462 -22.47 20.16 -6.16
CA ILE A 462 -21.52 19.81 -5.09
C ILE A 462 -20.09 20.04 -5.62
N GLU A 463 -19.21 20.62 -4.80
CA GLU A 463 -17.77 20.79 -5.13
C GLU A 463 -16.89 20.44 -3.93
N CYS A 464 -16.05 19.43 -4.11
CA CYS A 464 -15.17 18.83 -3.09
C CYS A 464 -13.70 19.24 -3.32
N ASP A 465 -12.87 19.03 -2.30
CA ASP A 465 -11.40 19.06 -2.41
C ASP A 465 -10.86 17.68 -2.85
N GLU A 466 -9.58 17.61 -3.21
CA GLU A 466 -8.90 16.43 -3.82
C GLU A 466 -8.99 15.14 -2.99
N SER A 467 -9.29 15.22 -1.68
CA SER A 467 -9.44 14.08 -0.76
C SER A 467 -10.88 13.76 -0.36
N LEU A 468 -11.89 14.46 -0.90
CA LEU A 468 -13.29 14.40 -0.43
C LEU A 468 -14.25 13.84 -1.49
N SER A 469 -15.28 13.14 -1.02
CA SER A 469 -16.28 12.45 -1.86
C SER A 469 -17.73 12.82 -1.50
N PHE A 470 -18.63 12.60 -2.45
CA PHE A 470 -20.07 12.47 -2.21
C PHE A 470 -20.38 10.98 -1.98
N VAL A 471 -20.98 10.63 -0.84
CA VAL A 471 -21.14 9.24 -0.39
C VAL A 471 -22.58 8.95 0.02
N VAL A 472 -23.15 7.84 -0.48
CA VAL A 472 -24.47 7.32 -0.08
C VAL A 472 -24.35 5.82 0.15
N GLU A 473 -24.32 5.40 1.41
CA GLU A 473 -23.98 4.02 1.78
C GLU A 473 -24.90 3.39 2.85
N HIS A 474 -25.17 2.09 2.73
CA HIS A 474 -25.89 1.29 3.73
C HIS A 474 -27.34 1.76 4.02
N ASN A 475 -27.98 2.53 3.14
CA ASN A 475 -29.35 3.02 3.36
C ASN A 475 -30.38 1.97 2.89
N ASP A 476 -30.62 0.94 3.70
CA ASP A 476 -31.46 -0.23 3.35
C ASP A 476 -32.92 0.10 2.96
N ASN A 477 -33.45 1.26 3.38
CA ASN A 477 -34.79 1.72 3.02
C ASN A 477 -34.83 2.57 1.74
N LEU A 478 -33.67 3.03 1.23
CA LEU A 478 -33.57 4.00 0.14
C LEU A 478 -33.91 3.38 -1.22
N THR A 479 -34.83 4.00 -1.96
CA THR A 479 -35.21 3.56 -3.31
C THR A 479 -34.54 4.33 -4.45
N GLU A 480 -34.07 5.55 -4.20
CA GLU A 480 -33.38 6.43 -5.17
C GLU A 480 -32.60 7.56 -4.47
N VAL A 481 -31.67 8.22 -5.19
CA VAL A 481 -31.04 9.47 -4.72
C VAL A 481 -32.02 10.64 -4.86
N GLY A 482 -32.61 10.82 -6.05
CA GLY A 482 -33.66 11.82 -6.28
C GLY A 482 -33.18 13.28 -6.37
N MET A 483 -31.88 13.53 -6.56
CA MET A 483 -31.34 14.89 -6.70
C MET A 483 -31.58 15.48 -8.10
N VAL A 484 -32.85 15.62 -8.48
CA VAL A 484 -33.33 15.96 -9.84
C VAL A 484 -32.89 17.31 -10.40
N ASN A 485 -32.29 18.19 -9.58
CA ASN A 485 -31.73 19.47 -10.01
C ASN A 485 -30.19 19.50 -10.06
N LEU A 486 -29.50 18.45 -9.60
CA LEU A 486 -28.04 18.42 -9.55
C LEU A 486 -27.46 18.46 -10.97
N THR A 487 -26.64 19.47 -11.27
CA THR A 487 -26.07 19.67 -12.62
C THR A 487 -24.56 19.46 -12.68
N ARG A 488 -23.86 19.81 -11.59
CA ARG A 488 -22.41 19.69 -11.43
C ARG A 488 -22.06 18.92 -10.16
N CYS A 489 -21.13 17.98 -10.27
CA CYS A 489 -20.51 17.32 -9.13
C CYS A 489 -19.00 17.33 -9.37
N ALA A 490 -18.25 18.09 -8.58
CA ALA A 490 -16.79 18.12 -8.62
C ALA A 490 -16.25 17.36 -7.40
N CYS A 491 -16.61 16.08 -7.31
CA CYS A 491 -16.29 15.15 -6.25
C CYS A 491 -16.13 13.76 -6.85
N ASN A 492 -15.39 12.87 -6.19
CA ASN A 492 -15.62 11.43 -6.39
C ASN A 492 -16.99 11.05 -5.82
N VAL A 493 -17.67 10.08 -6.44
CA VAL A 493 -19.06 9.69 -6.13
C VAL A 493 -19.09 8.22 -5.73
N LEU A 494 -19.49 7.91 -4.50
CA LEU A 494 -19.52 6.56 -3.95
C LEU A 494 -20.96 6.20 -3.55
N ILE A 495 -21.60 5.27 -4.26
CA ILE A 495 -22.97 4.83 -3.97
C ILE A 495 -22.98 3.29 -3.90
N HIS A 496 -23.03 2.73 -2.68
CA HIS A 496 -23.04 1.28 -2.50
C HIS A 496 -23.83 0.79 -1.28
N LEU A 497 -24.17 -0.51 -1.29
CA LEU A 497 -24.84 -1.20 -0.20
C LEU A 497 -26.24 -0.62 0.12
N ASN A 498 -26.94 -0.08 -0.88
CA ASN A 498 -28.29 0.47 -0.74
C ASN A 498 -29.30 -0.54 -1.31
N GLY A 499 -29.59 -1.60 -0.55
CA GLY A 499 -30.21 -2.85 -1.05
C GLY A 499 -31.62 -2.74 -1.65
N ARG A 500 -32.34 -1.63 -1.46
CA ARG A 500 -33.66 -1.35 -2.09
C ARG A 500 -33.62 -0.32 -3.22
N MET A 501 -32.45 0.23 -3.52
CA MET A 501 -32.29 1.31 -4.49
C MET A 501 -32.45 0.79 -5.92
N LYS A 502 -33.42 1.33 -6.67
CA LYS A 502 -33.77 0.88 -8.02
C LYS A 502 -33.36 1.84 -9.14
N GLN A 503 -33.03 3.09 -8.84
CA GLN A 503 -32.61 4.09 -9.82
C GLN A 503 -31.76 5.18 -9.14
N LEU A 504 -30.95 5.90 -9.91
CA LEU A 504 -30.19 7.05 -9.37
C LEU A 504 -31.11 8.27 -9.23
N ASN A 505 -31.84 8.60 -10.31
CA ASN A 505 -32.66 9.79 -10.46
C ASN A 505 -31.84 11.09 -10.34
N LEU A 506 -30.82 11.18 -11.20
CA LEU A 506 -29.89 12.31 -11.38
C LEU A 506 -29.95 12.89 -12.82
N PRO A 507 -31.13 13.12 -13.44
CA PRO A 507 -31.30 13.33 -14.88
C PRO A 507 -30.62 14.58 -15.48
N LYS A 508 -30.07 15.48 -14.64
CA LYS A 508 -29.39 16.72 -15.09
C LYS A 508 -27.87 16.72 -14.83
N LEU A 509 -27.34 15.72 -14.11
CA LEU A 509 -25.94 15.68 -13.71
C LEU A 509 -25.07 15.32 -14.92
N LYS A 510 -24.31 16.31 -15.41
CA LYS A 510 -23.52 16.20 -16.65
C LYS A 510 -22.14 16.85 -16.60
N THR A 511 -21.82 17.56 -15.51
CA THR A 511 -20.59 18.34 -15.38
C THR A 511 -19.76 17.83 -14.21
N PHE A 512 -18.62 17.20 -14.50
CA PHE A 512 -17.61 16.79 -13.55
C PHE A 512 -16.36 17.65 -13.75
N SER A 513 -16.30 18.78 -13.04
CA SER A 513 -15.18 19.74 -13.12
C SER A 513 -15.26 20.75 -11.98
N SER A 514 -14.23 20.79 -11.14
CA SER A 514 -13.99 21.92 -10.21
C SER A 514 -13.78 23.22 -10.99
N LEU A 515 -14.04 24.36 -10.35
CA LEU A 515 -13.63 25.67 -10.83
C LEU A 515 -12.21 26.05 -10.38
N ASN A 516 -11.60 25.23 -9.51
CA ASN A 516 -10.48 25.61 -8.66
C ASN A 516 -9.28 24.63 -8.68
N THR A 517 -9.51 23.33 -8.88
CA THR A 517 -8.46 22.29 -8.92
C THR A 517 -8.10 21.87 -10.35
N ASN A 518 -6.92 21.26 -10.53
CA ASN A 518 -6.47 20.70 -11.82
C ASN A 518 -6.90 19.23 -12.01
N ILE A 519 -7.82 18.70 -11.21
CA ILE A 519 -8.34 17.34 -11.32
C ILE A 519 -8.91 17.12 -12.73
N SER A 520 -8.24 16.27 -13.51
CA SER A 520 -8.63 15.99 -14.91
C SER A 520 -9.63 14.83 -15.04
N GLN A 521 -9.91 14.12 -13.96
CA GLN A 521 -10.72 12.90 -13.92
C GLN A 521 -11.27 12.68 -12.50
N TYR A 522 -12.56 12.37 -12.38
CA TYR A 522 -13.27 12.06 -11.12
C TYR A 522 -13.83 10.64 -11.22
N ASP A 523 -13.83 9.91 -10.12
CA ASP A 523 -14.33 8.54 -10.05
C ASP A 523 -15.79 8.47 -9.58
N MET A 524 -16.60 7.69 -10.27
CA MET A 524 -17.95 7.30 -9.85
C MET A 524 -18.02 5.78 -9.65
N TYR A 525 -18.38 5.36 -8.44
CA TYR A 525 -18.45 3.97 -8.01
C TYR A 525 -19.88 3.60 -7.60
N ILE A 526 -20.52 2.71 -8.37
CA ILE A 526 -21.92 2.34 -8.15
C ILE A 526 -22.06 0.81 -8.13
N ARG A 527 -22.30 0.23 -6.94
CA ARG A 527 -22.44 -1.22 -6.74
C ARG A 527 -23.48 -1.57 -5.66
N ASP A 528 -23.76 -2.86 -5.51
CA ASP A 528 -24.54 -3.44 -4.41
C ASP A 528 -25.89 -2.74 -4.15
N LEU A 529 -26.60 -2.43 -5.24
CA LEU A 529 -27.97 -1.89 -5.24
C LEU A 529 -29.00 -3.04 -5.30
N HIS A 530 -30.29 -2.73 -5.37
CA HIS A 530 -31.34 -3.75 -5.56
C HIS A 530 -31.13 -4.52 -6.89
N PRO A 531 -31.46 -5.83 -6.99
CA PRO A 531 -31.38 -6.58 -8.26
C PRO A 531 -32.27 -6.05 -9.41
N ASP A 532 -33.17 -5.11 -9.10
CA ASP A 532 -33.97 -4.36 -10.09
C ASP A 532 -33.39 -2.98 -10.43
N ALA A 533 -32.20 -2.63 -9.93
CA ALA A 533 -31.56 -1.38 -10.26
C ALA A 533 -31.47 -1.19 -11.78
N CYS A 534 -31.74 0.01 -12.26
CA CYS A 534 -31.50 0.38 -13.65
C CYS A 534 -30.93 1.80 -13.72
N ILE A 535 -30.24 2.10 -14.81
CA ILE A 535 -29.80 3.46 -15.15
C ILE A 535 -30.66 3.99 -16.29
N ASP A 536 -31.10 5.25 -16.20
CA ASP A 536 -31.86 5.88 -17.28
C ASP A 536 -30.96 6.24 -18.46
N ILE A 537 -31.50 6.21 -19.69
CA ILE A 537 -30.70 6.52 -20.88
C ILE A 537 -30.21 7.99 -20.93
N GLN A 538 -30.89 8.92 -20.25
CA GLN A 538 -30.45 10.31 -20.13
C GLN A 538 -29.33 10.48 -19.10
N GLU A 539 -29.33 9.68 -18.02
CA GLU A 539 -28.26 9.68 -17.01
C GLU A 539 -26.96 9.18 -17.63
N ILE A 540 -26.98 7.98 -18.24
CA ILE A 540 -25.79 7.43 -18.90
C ILE A 540 -25.34 8.30 -20.07
N GLU A 541 -26.24 8.94 -20.84
CA GLU A 541 -25.85 9.87 -21.92
C GLU A 541 -25.16 11.13 -21.37
N ASN A 542 -25.63 11.68 -20.24
CA ASN A 542 -24.93 12.78 -19.56
C ASN A 542 -23.54 12.35 -19.08
N PHE A 543 -23.41 11.13 -18.56
CA PHE A 543 -22.15 10.60 -18.02
C PHE A 543 -21.13 10.28 -19.12
N ILE A 544 -21.51 9.54 -20.17
CA ILE A 544 -20.64 9.23 -21.31
C ILE A 544 -20.37 10.42 -22.24
N ALA A 545 -21.08 11.54 -22.07
CA ALA A 545 -20.72 12.81 -22.71
C ALA A 545 -19.65 13.60 -21.94
N ASN A 546 -19.37 13.24 -20.68
CA ASN A 546 -18.34 13.88 -19.88
C ASN A 546 -16.96 13.24 -20.13
N ARG A 547 -15.90 14.05 -20.25
CA ARG A 547 -14.51 13.60 -20.52
C ARG A 547 -13.62 13.56 -19.27
N ASN A 548 -14.16 14.00 -18.14
CA ASN A 548 -13.50 14.05 -16.84
C ASN A 548 -14.14 13.05 -15.85
N LEU A 549 -14.97 12.12 -16.32
CA LEU A 549 -15.67 11.16 -15.46
C LEU A 549 -15.21 9.74 -15.80
N TYR A 550 -14.70 9.03 -14.81
CA TYR A 550 -14.49 7.59 -14.86
C TYR A 550 -15.60 6.89 -14.06
N MET A 551 -16.05 5.72 -14.53
CA MET A 551 -17.17 4.99 -13.93
C MET A 551 -16.77 3.55 -13.62
N ASN A 552 -16.50 3.27 -12.35
CA ASN A 552 -16.13 1.96 -11.85
C ASN A 552 -17.38 1.20 -11.39
N ARG A 553 -17.92 0.36 -12.28
CA ARG A 553 -19.18 -0.40 -12.14
C ARG A 553 -20.46 0.47 -12.13
N LEU A 554 -21.48 -0.08 -12.78
CA LEU A 554 -22.83 0.45 -12.93
C LEU A 554 -23.83 -0.73 -12.86
N SER A 555 -25.14 -0.45 -12.88
CA SER A 555 -26.16 -1.51 -12.96
C SER A 555 -26.04 -2.35 -14.25
N GLU A 556 -26.33 -3.65 -14.17
CA GLU A 556 -26.34 -4.59 -15.32
C GLU A 556 -27.42 -4.25 -16.39
N ARG A 557 -28.30 -3.25 -16.18
CA ARG A 557 -29.45 -2.96 -17.08
C ARG A 557 -29.89 -1.49 -17.18
N TYR A 558 -30.46 -1.13 -18.34
CA TYR A 558 -31.14 0.15 -18.60
C TYR A 558 -32.61 0.13 -18.14
N CYS A 559 -33.16 1.30 -17.82
CA CYS A 559 -34.58 1.44 -17.47
C CYS A 559 -35.50 1.35 -18.71
N GLU A 560 -36.77 0.99 -18.52
CA GLU A 560 -37.77 1.00 -19.61
C GLU A 560 -38.07 2.43 -20.08
N LEU A 561 -38.09 2.64 -21.40
CA LEU A 561 -38.37 3.96 -21.97
C LEU A 561 -39.83 4.40 -21.68
N PRO A 562 -40.06 5.66 -21.29
CA PRO A 562 -41.41 6.23 -21.17
C PRO A 562 -42.20 6.07 -22.49
N LYS A 563 -43.51 5.84 -22.36
CA LYS A 563 -44.42 5.60 -23.50
C LYS A 563 -44.75 6.87 -24.30
N ASP A 564 -44.39 8.05 -23.79
CA ASP A 564 -44.47 9.33 -24.50
C ASP A 564 -43.08 9.81 -24.95
N PRO A 565 -42.94 10.35 -26.17
CA PRO A 565 -41.64 10.70 -26.76
C PRO A 565 -41.10 12.04 -26.23
N ILE A 566 -40.54 12.02 -25.02
CA ILE A 566 -39.90 13.19 -24.39
C ILE A 566 -38.53 13.51 -25.01
N PHE A 567 -37.92 12.56 -25.73
CA PHE A 567 -36.61 12.74 -26.35
C PHE A 567 -36.68 13.47 -27.72
N GLU A 568 -35.99 14.61 -27.83
CA GLU A 568 -35.84 15.39 -29.07
C GLU A 568 -35.18 14.59 -30.22
N ARG A 569 -34.44 13.53 -29.89
CA ARG A 569 -33.76 12.63 -30.84
C ARG A 569 -34.49 11.30 -30.91
N LYS A 570 -34.79 10.82 -32.13
CA LYS A 570 -35.49 9.55 -32.35
C LYS A 570 -34.70 8.39 -31.74
N THR A 571 -35.26 7.81 -30.68
CA THR A 571 -34.73 6.64 -29.99
C THR A 571 -35.48 5.40 -30.46
N CYS A 572 -34.77 4.33 -30.76
CA CYS A 572 -35.33 3.07 -31.26
C CYS A 572 -34.86 1.90 -30.39
N THR A 573 -35.76 0.99 -30.05
CA THR A 573 -35.40 -0.27 -29.36
C THR A 573 -35.17 -1.39 -30.37
N ILE A 574 -34.19 -2.25 -30.13
CA ILE A 574 -34.01 -3.51 -30.85
C ILE A 574 -34.10 -4.70 -29.87
N PRO A 575 -35.03 -5.67 -30.07
CA PRO A 575 -35.09 -6.86 -29.23
C PRO A 575 -33.84 -7.74 -29.38
N TYR A 576 -33.43 -8.44 -28.32
CA TYR A 576 -32.29 -9.34 -28.36
C TYR A 576 -32.43 -10.39 -29.47
N GLY A 577 -31.41 -10.47 -30.35
CA GLY A 577 -31.41 -11.39 -31.50
C GLY A 577 -32.30 -10.97 -32.68
N ALA A 578 -32.90 -9.77 -32.66
CA ALA A 578 -33.62 -9.24 -33.80
C ALA A 578 -32.69 -8.84 -34.96
N SER A 579 -33.27 -8.77 -36.16
CA SER A 579 -32.58 -8.31 -37.39
C SER A 579 -32.73 -6.80 -37.57
N LEU A 580 -31.77 -6.15 -38.24
CA LEU A 580 -31.89 -4.75 -38.67
C LEU A 580 -33.14 -4.49 -39.53
N SER A 581 -33.75 -5.52 -40.11
CA SER A 581 -35.06 -5.42 -40.78
C SER A 581 -36.18 -4.91 -39.85
N GLN A 582 -36.10 -5.16 -38.54
CA GLN A 582 -37.07 -4.71 -37.52
C GLN A 582 -36.76 -3.31 -36.96
N LEU A 583 -35.54 -2.80 -37.13
CA LEU A 583 -35.19 -1.43 -36.72
C LEU A 583 -35.91 -0.41 -37.62
N ASP A 584 -36.26 0.74 -37.07
CA ASP A 584 -36.90 1.82 -37.83
C ASP A 584 -35.88 2.60 -38.70
N PHE A 585 -36.35 3.41 -39.65
CA PHE A 585 -35.48 4.39 -40.33
C PHE A 585 -35.33 5.68 -39.51
N GLY A 586 -34.16 6.33 -39.61
CA GLY A 586 -33.86 7.60 -38.95
C GLY A 586 -33.63 7.50 -37.44
N CYS A 587 -33.25 6.33 -36.93
CA CYS A 587 -32.89 6.15 -35.52
C CYS A 587 -31.58 6.91 -35.21
N VAL A 588 -31.62 7.77 -34.20
CA VAL A 588 -30.48 8.58 -33.73
C VAL A 588 -29.86 7.97 -32.46
N ARG A 589 -30.69 7.32 -31.63
CA ARG A 589 -30.25 6.50 -30.50
C ARG A 589 -30.82 5.09 -30.68
N VAL A 590 -30.06 4.06 -30.34
CA VAL A 590 -30.54 2.66 -30.29
C VAL A 590 -30.33 2.09 -28.90
N LEU A 591 -31.36 1.41 -28.39
CA LEU A 591 -31.34 0.68 -27.12
C LEU A 591 -31.50 -0.83 -27.38
N GLY A 592 -30.52 -1.63 -26.93
CA GLY A 592 -30.41 -3.06 -27.21
C GLY A 592 -29.29 -3.41 -28.20
N ASP A 593 -28.89 -4.68 -28.23
CA ASP A 593 -27.72 -5.16 -28.98
C ASP A 593 -27.95 -5.19 -30.50
N LEU A 594 -27.00 -4.64 -31.26
CA LEU A 594 -27.00 -4.63 -32.73
C LEU A 594 -26.14 -5.78 -33.29
N THR A 595 -26.77 -6.90 -33.69
CA THR A 595 -26.09 -7.90 -34.55
C THR A 595 -26.30 -7.57 -36.03
N ILE A 596 -25.23 -7.28 -36.75
CA ILE A 596 -25.20 -7.16 -38.21
C ILE A 596 -24.66 -8.45 -38.81
N SER A 597 -25.54 -9.27 -39.40
CA SER A 597 -25.18 -10.51 -40.11
C SER A 597 -25.29 -10.38 -41.63
N ARG A 598 -24.94 -11.44 -42.38
CA ARG A 598 -25.19 -11.53 -43.82
C ARG A 598 -26.64 -11.29 -44.25
N LYS A 599 -27.61 -11.45 -43.33
CA LYS A 599 -29.03 -11.13 -43.58
C LYS A 599 -29.33 -9.63 -43.48
N ASP A 600 -28.51 -8.91 -42.72
CA ASP A 600 -28.72 -7.53 -42.28
C ASP A 600 -27.90 -6.52 -43.10
N GLN A 601 -26.90 -6.98 -43.86
CA GLN A 601 -26.03 -6.13 -44.69
C GLN A 601 -26.78 -5.22 -45.69
N ASN A 602 -27.99 -5.61 -46.12
CA ASN A 602 -28.84 -4.80 -47.00
C ASN A 602 -29.70 -3.75 -46.26
N GLN A 603 -29.65 -3.74 -44.92
CA GLN A 603 -30.45 -2.87 -44.03
C GLN A 603 -29.61 -1.84 -43.27
N VAL A 604 -28.27 -1.90 -43.37
CA VAL A 604 -27.32 -1.08 -42.59
C VAL A 604 -27.54 0.43 -42.71
N LYS A 605 -28.15 0.92 -43.80
CA LYS A 605 -28.55 2.32 -43.96
C LYS A 605 -29.47 2.84 -42.85
N LYS A 606 -30.20 1.98 -42.15
CA LYS A 606 -31.01 2.39 -40.98
C LYS A 606 -30.17 2.96 -39.84
N LEU A 607 -28.89 2.61 -39.78
CA LEU A 607 -27.91 3.08 -38.80
C LEU A 607 -27.21 4.38 -39.24
N GLU A 608 -27.48 4.90 -40.44
CA GLU A 608 -26.75 6.06 -41.01
C GLU A 608 -26.88 7.35 -40.19
N ASN A 609 -27.90 7.45 -39.32
CA ASN A 609 -28.14 8.60 -38.43
C ASN A 609 -27.86 8.28 -36.95
N LEU A 610 -27.37 7.08 -36.64
CA LEU A 610 -27.14 6.61 -35.27
C LEU A 610 -25.96 7.36 -34.64
N THR A 611 -26.20 8.11 -33.56
CA THR A 611 -25.16 8.78 -32.78
C THR A 611 -24.81 8.05 -31.49
N ILE A 612 -25.73 7.29 -30.88
CA ILE A 612 -25.47 6.55 -29.64
C ILE A 612 -26.09 5.15 -29.67
N LEU A 613 -25.28 4.15 -29.32
CA LEU A 613 -25.74 2.78 -29.06
C LEU A 613 -25.66 2.45 -27.56
N PHE A 614 -26.81 2.16 -26.96
CA PHE A 614 -26.96 1.62 -25.61
C PHE A 614 -27.10 0.09 -25.70
N GLY A 615 -25.98 -0.61 -25.95
CA GLY A 615 -25.89 -2.05 -26.21
C GLY A 615 -24.57 -2.47 -26.88
N LYS A 616 -24.36 -3.78 -27.07
CA LYS A 616 -23.23 -4.33 -27.84
C LYS A 616 -23.46 -4.14 -29.35
N LEU A 617 -22.37 -3.91 -30.09
CA LEU A 617 -22.34 -4.02 -31.56
C LEU A 617 -21.63 -5.33 -31.96
N GLU A 618 -22.19 -6.08 -32.90
CA GLU A 618 -21.60 -7.34 -33.38
C GLU A 618 -21.72 -7.45 -34.90
N ILE A 619 -20.61 -7.46 -35.65
CA ILE A 619 -20.63 -7.53 -37.13
C ILE A 619 -20.03 -8.86 -37.58
N ARG A 620 -20.89 -9.90 -37.71
CA ARG A 620 -20.46 -11.29 -37.94
C ARG A 620 -20.88 -11.85 -39.30
N GLY A 621 -19.89 -12.23 -40.11
CA GLY A 621 -20.08 -13.00 -41.35
C GLY A 621 -20.86 -12.26 -42.44
N THR A 622 -20.70 -10.94 -42.52
CA THR A 622 -21.26 -10.09 -43.57
C THR A 622 -20.40 -10.17 -44.84
N THR A 623 -20.83 -9.54 -45.94
CA THR A 623 -19.95 -9.18 -47.08
C THR A 623 -19.81 -7.66 -47.19
N LEU A 624 -19.67 -6.97 -46.06
CA LEU A 624 -19.52 -5.51 -45.98
C LEU A 624 -18.03 -5.17 -45.94
N THR A 625 -17.52 -4.51 -46.97
CA THR A 625 -16.13 -4.01 -46.99
C THR A 625 -15.99 -2.70 -46.21
N LYS A 626 -17.07 -1.89 -46.15
CA LYS A 626 -17.17 -0.66 -45.37
C LYS A 626 -18.24 -0.76 -44.28
N VAL A 627 -18.04 0.00 -43.20
CA VAL A 627 -19.11 0.40 -42.27
C VAL A 627 -19.23 1.91 -42.14
N ASP A 628 -19.06 2.62 -43.26
CA ASP A 628 -19.27 4.07 -43.38
C ASP A 628 -20.71 4.51 -43.02
N PHE A 629 -21.64 3.56 -42.96
CA PHE A 629 -22.97 3.73 -42.35
C PHE A 629 -22.96 3.95 -40.82
N LEU A 630 -21.80 3.88 -40.14
CA LEU A 630 -21.61 4.22 -38.72
C LEU A 630 -20.84 5.54 -38.52
N ASN A 631 -20.54 6.31 -39.58
CA ASN A 631 -19.75 7.54 -39.48
C ASN A 631 -20.35 8.64 -38.56
N ASN A 632 -21.64 8.54 -38.22
CA ASN A 632 -22.30 9.46 -37.30
C ASN A 632 -22.34 8.95 -35.85
N LEU A 633 -21.86 7.73 -35.58
CA LEU A 633 -21.77 7.18 -34.22
C LEU A 633 -20.76 8.00 -33.41
N GLU A 634 -21.19 8.47 -32.24
CA GLU A 634 -20.36 9.25 -31.31
C GLU A 634 -20.01 8.43 -30.07
N TYR A 635 -20.93 7.60 -29.58
CA TYR A 635 -20.73 6.80 -28.36
C TYR A 635 -21.33 5.38 -28.44
N LEU A 636 -20.63 4.42 -27.85
CA LEU A 636 -21.14 3.07 -27.53
C LEU A 636 -21.08 2.88 -26.01
N ALA A 637 -22.20 2.55 -25.40
CA ALA A 637 -22.33 2.25 -23.98
C ALA A 637 -22.98 0.87 -23.81
N ALA A 638 -22.29 -0.04 -23.13
CA ALA A 638 -22.77 -1.38 -22.80
C ALA A 638 -22.60 -1.62 -21.29
N LEU A 639 -23.49 -2.43 -20.70
CA LEU A 639 -23.56 -2.63 -19.24
C LEU A 639 -23.13 -4.03 -18.77
N ASP A 640 -22.90 -4.98 -19.68
CA ASP A 640 -22.53 -6.37 -19.35
C ASP A 640 -21.02 -6.50 -19.13
N ALA A 641 -20.64 -7.15 -18.02
CA ALA A 641 -19.27 -7.49 -17.69
C ALA A 641 -18.95 -8.92 -18.17
N GLY A 642 -18.21 -9.05 -19.28
CA GLY A 642 -17.60 -10.33 -19.66
C GLY A 642 -17.49 -10.65 -21.15
N LYS A 643 -17.92 -9.79 -22.09
CA LYS A 643 -18.12 -10.20 -23.51
C LYS A 643 -17.75 -9.14 -24.55
N HIS A 644 -16.85 -9.52 -25.45
CA HIS A 644 -16.25 -8.73 -26.55
C HIS A 644 -17.24 -7.82 -27.31
N TYR A 645 -16.87 -6.55 -27.51
CA TYR A 645 -17.73 -5.49 -28.07
C TYR A 645 -17.66 -5.31 -29.60
N LEU A 646 -16.90 -6.15 -30.29
CA LEU A 646 -16.95 -6.35 -31.75
C LEU A 646 -16.45 -7.77 -32.05
N GLU A 647 -17.10 -8.50 -32.98
CA GLU A 647 -16.87 -9.95 -33.11
C GLU A 647 -16.92 -10.43 -34.57
N THR A 648 -15.78 -10.37 -35.27
CA THR A 648 -15.54 -11.13 -36.51
C THR A 648 -14.94 -12.50 -36.16
N ARG A 649 -15.35 -13.56 -36.86
CA ARG A 649 -14.90 -14.95 -36.60
C ARG A 649 -13.39 -15.10 -36.83
N GLU A 650 -12.66 -15.99 -36.14
CA GLU A 650 -13.09 -17.06 -35.20
C GLU A 650 -12.69 -16.79 -33.73
N GLY A 651 -13.37 -17.44 -32.79
CA GLY A 651 -13.44 -16.98 -31.40
C GLY A 651 -12.44 -17.59 -30.40
N VAL A 652 -12.06 -16.76 -29.42
CA VAL A 652 -11.47 -17.13 -28.13
C VAL A 652 -12.26 -16.42 -27.04
N ARG A 653 -12.57 -17.06 -25.91
CA ARG A 653 -13.16 -16.40 -24.74
C ARG A 653 -12.07 -15.90 -23.80
N SER A 654 -12.16 -14.64 -23.36
CA SER A 654 -11.38 -14.10 -22.25
C SER A 654 -12.19 -14.06 -20.95
N PRO A 655 -11.61 -14.42 -19.79
CA PRO A 655 -12.10 -13.94 -18.49
C PRO A 655 -11.66 -12.48 -18.27
N GLU A 656 -12.56 -11.60 -17.86
CA GLU A 656 -12.25 -10.21 -17.47
C GLU A 656 -11.94 -10.09 -15.98
N GLN A 657 -11.17 -9.06 -15.59
CA GLN A 657 -11.51 -8.13 -14.48
C GLN A 657 -10.95 -6.71 -14.72
N GLN A 658 -11.52 -5.99 -15.70
CA GLN A 658 -11.44 -4.52 -15.85
C GLN A 658 -12.76 -4.06 -16.48
N TRP A 659 -13.37 -2.97 -15.99
CA TRP A 659 -14.75 -2.62 -16.37
C TRP A 659 -14.95 -1.16 -16.75
N TYR A 660 -15.80 -0.95 -17.77
CA TYR A 660 -16.21 0.31 -18.39
C TYR A 660 -15.10 1.12 -19.08
N ARG A 661 -15.30 1.34 -20.39
CA ARG A 661 -14.51 2.24 -21.24
C ARG A 661 -15.44 3.06 -22.12
N GLN A 662 -15.23 4.36 -22.17
CA GLN A 662 -15.94 5.30 -23.04
C GLN A 662 -15.26 5.33 -24.42
N TYR A 663 -15.99 4.99 -25.49
CA TYR A 663 -15.45 5.05 -26.86
C TYR A 663 -16.05 6.22 -27.66
N ASP A 664 -15.22 7.24 -27.92
CA ASP A 664 -15.53 8.37 -28.83
C ASP A 664 -15.37 7.91 -30.29
N SER A 665 -16.50 7.67 -30.97
CA SER A 665 -16.49 7.10 -32.33
C SER A 665 -16.21 8.12 -33.45
N LYS A 666 -15.83 9.37 -33.12
CA LYS A 666 -15.13 10.23 -34.10
C LYS A 666 -13.66 9.84 -34.30
N LYS A 667 -13.13 8.90 -33.50
CA LYS A 667 -11.92 8.11 -33.84
C LYS A 667 -12.24 6.85 -34.68
N LEU A 668 -13.51 6.51 -34.89
CA LEU A 668 -13.91 5.32 -35.67
C LEU A 668 -13.81 5.55 -37.19
N SER A 669 -13.72 6.80 -37.65
CA SER A 669 -13.45 7.14 -39.06
C SER A 669 -12.04 6.80 -39.53
N ASP A 670 -11.10 6.60 -38.60
CA ASP A 670 -9.76 6.09 -38.88
C ASP A 670 -9.74 4.56 -39.02
N TYR A 671 -10.88 3.91 -38.73
CA TYR A 671 -11.07 2.46 -38.86
C TYR A 671 -11.94 2.10 -40.09
N ILE A 672 -11.89 0.82 -40.44
CA ILE A 672 -12.71 0.13 -41.44
C ILE A 672 -12.44 0.48 -42.91
N LEU A 673 -11.38 -0.13 -43.46
CA LEU A 673 -11.47 -0.84 -44.75
C LEU A 673 -10.30 -1.81 -44.93
N MET A 674 -10.52 -3.13 -44.78
CA MET A 674 -9.55 -4.15 -45.20
C MET A 674 -9.99 -4.75 -46.54
N GLU A 675 -9.52 -4.16 -47.65
CA GLU A 675 -9.45 -4.84 -48.96
C GLU A 675 -8.50 -4.14 -49.97
N GLN A 676 -7.35 -3.61 -49.53
CA GLN A 676 -6.25 -3.15 -50.43
C GLN A 676 -4.86 -3.42 -49.83
N PRO A 677 -3.92 -4.09 -50.53
CA PRO A 677 -2.59 -4.44 -49.97
C PRO A 677 -1.58 -3.29 -49.82
N ASN A 678 -1.95 -2.03 -50.07
CA ASN A 678 -1.00 -0.91 -50.18
C ASN A 678 -1.51 0.39 -49.54
N LEU A 679 -1.59 0.45 -48.20
CA LEU A 679 -1.49 1.71 -47.45
C LEU A 679 -1.06 1.43 -45.99
N CYS A 680 0.00 2.10 -45.53
CA CYS A 680 0.50 2.06 -44.14
C CYS A 680 0.99 3.47 -43.74
N TYR A 681 0.94 3.80 -42.43
CA TYR A 681 1.12 5.15 -41.83
C TYR A 681 -0.05 6.11 -42.16
N SER A 682 -0.51 7.04 -41.29
CA SER A 682 -0.21 7.41 -39.87
C SER A 682 -1.45 8.23 -39.33
N ILE A 683 -1.59 8.84 -38.14
CA ILE A 683 -0.70 9.55 -37.18
C ILE A 683 -1.25 9.38 -35.71
N LYS A 684 -0.48 9.83 -34.70
CA LYS A 684 -0.88 10.02 -33.28
C LYS A 684 -2.11 10.94 -33.09
N ASP A 685 -2.76 10.89 -31.90
CA ASP A 685 -2.71 12.07 -30.98
C ASP A 685 -2.98 11.79 -29.47
N VAL A 686 -2.67 12.79 -28.63
CA VAL A 686 -2.47 12.84 -27.16
C VAL A 686 -3.42 12.05 -26.22
N LYS A 687 -2.89 11.01 -25.56
CA LYS A 687 -2.67 10.86 -24.09
C LYS A 687 -1.78 9.61 -23.85
N ASN A 688 -1.01 9.55 -22.77
CA ASN A 688 0.08 8.56 -22.58
C ASN A 688 -0.36 7.25 -21.90
N GLU A 689 -1.40 6.59 -22.39
CA GLU A 689 -1.76 5.21 -21.98
C GLU A 689 -2.09 4.39 -23.23
N THR A 690 -1.49 3.21 -23.38
CA THR A 690 -1.60 2.38 -24.60
C THR A 690 -2.18 1.00 -24.30
N ASP A 691 -3.50 0.93 -24.16
CA ASP A 691 -4.23 -0.32 -24.37
C ASP A 691 -4.25 -0.69 -25.85
N LEU A 692 -3.68 -1.85 -26.20
CA LEU A 692 -3.61 -2.32 -27.58
C LEU A 692 -4.69 -3.39 -27.85
N TYR A 693 -5.69 -3.05 -28.65
CA TYR A 693 -6.68 -4.00 -29.17
C TYR A 693 -6.28 -4.50 -30.57
N ILE A 694 -6.47 -5.80 -30.83
CA ILE A 694 -6.15 -6.46 -32.12
C ILE A 694 -7.45 -6.81 -32.86
N THR A 695 -7.48 -6.57 -34.17
CA THR A 695 -8.58 -6.95 -35.08
C THR A 695 -8.03 -7.73 -36.27
N LEU A 696 -8.79 -8.72 -36.77
CA LEU A 696 -8.42 -9.61 -37.88
C LEU A 696 -9.45 -9.56 -39.01
N LEU A 697 -8.98 -9.65 -40.27
CA LEU A 697 -9.75 -10.11 -41.43
C LEU A 697 -8.93 -11.10 -42.28
N ASP A 698 -9.64 -11.92 -43.05
CA ASP A 698 -9.21 -12.61 -44.27
C ASP A 698 -7.93 -13.46 -44.24
N SER A 699 -7.71 -14.14 -43.11
CA SER A 699 -6.90 -15.37 -42.98
C SER A 699 -5.39 -15.28 -43.23
N GLU A 700 -4.87 -14.17 -43.75
CA GLU A 700 -3.45 -13.82 -43.65
C GLU A 700 -3.22 -12.81 -42.53
N ILE A 701 -2.65 -13.29 -41.41
CA ILE A 701 -2.11 -12.39 -40.37
C ILE A 701 -0.83 -11.75 -40.93
N CYS A 702 -0.60 -10.46 -40.63
CA CYS A 702 0.74 -9.86 -40.71
C CYS A 702 1.68 -10.49 -39.66
N VAL A 703 2.12 -11.71 -39.96
CA VAL A 703 2.92 -12.65 -39.16
C VAL A 703 2.18 -13.30 -37.97
N ILE A 704 2.10 -14.63 -38.04
CA ILE A 704 1.46 -15.56 -37.09
C ILE A 704 2.45 -15.92 -35.97
N LEU A 705 1.99 -16.12 -34.72
CA LEU A 705 2.51 -17.22 -33.87
C LEU A 705 1.55 -17.65 -32.73
N ILE A 706 0.75 -18.66 -33.05
CA ILE A 706 0.24 -19.78 -32.24
C ILE A 706 0.48 -19.72 -30.71
N SER A 707 -0.60 -19.79 -29.92
CA SER A 707 -0.60 -20.52 -28.64
C SER A 707 -1.65 -21.65 -28.68
N ARG A 708 -1.39 -22.75 -27.95
CA ARG A 708 -2.29 -23.91 -27.87
C ARG A 708 -3.03 -23.92 -26.53
N ILE A 709 -4.36 -23.98 -26.58
CA ILE A 709 -5.17 -24.37 -25.43
C ILE A 709 -5.06 -25.88 -25.24
N ILE A 710 -4.38 -26.35 -24.18
CA ILE A 710 -4.48 -27.72 -23.65
C ILE A 710 -4.53 -27.64 -22.12
N SER A 711 -5.46 -28.38 -21.53
CA SER A 711 -5.89 -28.37 -20.12
C SER A 711 -4.82 -28.80 -19.10
N THR A 712 -4.74 -28.08 -17.97
CA THR A 712 -4.01 -28.44 -16.74
C THR A 712 -4.86 -29.21 -15.70
N THR A 713 -6.18 -29.32 -15.91
CA THR A 713 -7.17 -29.70 -14.89
C THR A 713 -7.09 -31.12 -14.32
N ASN A 714 -6.25 -32.02 -14.87
CA ASN A 714 -6.20 -33.43 -14.44
C ASN A 714 -5.25 -33.71 -13.26
N GLU A 715 -4.05 -33.11 -13.23
CA GLU A 715 -2.95 -33.59 -12.38
C GLU A 715 -3.21 -33.41 -10.86
N PHE A 716 -3.92 -32.34 -10.48
CA PHE A 716 -4.38 -32.13 -9.10
C PHE A 716 -5.34 -33.25 -8.64
N PHE A 717 -6.24 -33.70 -9.50
CA PHE A 717 -7.22 -34.73 -9.18
C PHE A 717 -6.65 -36.16 -9.25
N GLU A 718 -5.70 -36.43 -10.16
CA GLU A 718 -5.06 -37.74 -10.32
C GLU A 718 -4.25 -38.19 -9.09
N THR A 719 -3.79 -37.25 -8.24
CA THR A 719 -3.07 -37.55 -7.00
C THR A 719 -3.97 -37.66 -5.76
N LYS A 720 -5.24 -37.24 -5.83
CA LYS A 720 -6.16 -37.15 -4.69
C LYS A 720 -7.41 -38.03 -4.81
N CYS A 721 -7.84 -38.37 -6.02
CA CYS A 721 -9.00 -39.23 -6.26
C CYS A 721 -8.65 -40.44 -7.14
N ASN A 722 -9.48 -41.47 -7.05
CA ASN A 722 -9.56 -42.49 -8.10
C ASN A 722 -10.01 -41.81 -9.41
N PRO A 723 -9.36 -42.06 -10.56
CA PRO A 723 -9.78 -41.51 -11.86
C PRO A 723 -11.26 -41.72 -12.22
N HIS A 724 -11.89 -42.79 -11.72
CA HIS A 724 -13.32 -43.07 -11.92
C HIS A 724 -14.25 -42.18 -11.07
N CYS A 725 -13.69 -41.37 -10.18
CA CYS A 725 -14.37 -40.40 -9.32
C CYS A 725 -14.02 -38.94 -9.67
N ILE A 726 -13.35 -38.70 -10.81
CA ILE A 726 -13.10 -37.36 -11.34
C ILE A 726 -14.28 -36.96 -12.24
N PHE A 727 -14.88 -35.81 -11.98
CA PHE A 727 -15.91 -35.19 -12.80
C PHE A 727 -15.29 -34.05 -13.62
N SER A 728 -14.91 -34.36 -14.87
CA SER A 728 -14.19 -33.46 -15.78
C SER A 728 -15.10 -32.46 -16.54
N GLU A 729 -16.19 -32.04 -15.92
CA GLU A 729 -17.23 -31.18 -16.50
C GLU A 729 -17.56 -30.08 -15.48
N GLU A 730 -17.46 -28.81 -15.86
CA GLU A 730 -17.66 -27.70 -14.91
C GLU A 730 -19.14 -27.54 -14.53
N SER A 731 -19.98 -27.13 -15.50
CA SER A 731 -21.42 -26.90 -15.29
C SER A 731 -22.21 -28.21 -15.21
N ILE A 732 -23.01 -28.40 -14.15
CA ILE A 732 -23.91 -29.55 -14.01
C ILE A 732 -25.26 -29.29 -14.70
N THR A 733 -25.56 -30.09 -15.73
CA THR A 733 -26.83 -30.09 -16.50
C THR A 733 -27.39 -31.50 -16.64
N SER A 734 -28.63 -31.66 -17.12
CA SER A 734 -29.27 -32.97 -17.31
C SER A 734 -28.62 -33.88 -18.36
N GLU A 735 -27.72 -33.33 -19.17
CA GLU A 735 -26.85 -34.11 -20.05
C GLU A 735 -25.55 -34.49 -19.34
N LYS A 736 -24.85 -33.51 -18.75
CA LYS A 736 -23.55 -33.70 -18.09
C LYS A 736 -23.64 -34.53 -16.81
N SER A 737 -24.75 -34.47 -16.06
CA SER A 737 -24.95 -35.26 -14.84
C SER A 737 -25.01 -36.77 -15.09
N LYS A 738 -25.20 -37.22 -16.35
CA LYS A 738 -25.07 -38.63 -16.74
C LYS A 738 -23.62 -39.15 -16.70
N LYS A 739 -22.64 -38.24 -16.73
CA LYS A 739 -21.20 -38.53 -16.55
C LYS A 739 -20.75 -38.41 -15.09
N PHE A 740 -21.65 -38.03 -14.18
CA PHE A 740 -21.30 -37.77 -12.79
C PHE A 740 -21.05 -39.07 -12.02
N PRO A 741 -19.98 -39.17 -11.19
CA PRO A 741 -19.58 -40.42 -10.54
C PRO A 741 -20.45 -40.75 -9.31
N THR A 742 -21.72 -41.11 -9.55
CA THR A 742 -22.75 -41.36 -8.52
C THR A 742 -22.46 -42.50 -7.55
N ASN A 743 -21.44 -43.34 -7.79
CA ASN A 743 -21.01 -44.41 -6.90
C ASN A 743 -19.80 -44.05 -6.01
N CYS A 744 -19.28 -42.82 -6.09
CA CYS A 744 -18.13 -42.37 -5.34
C CYS A 744 -18.52 -41.57 -4.08
N SER A 745 -17.89 -41.87 -2.95
CA SER A 745 -18.01 -41.08 -1.71
C SER A 745 -17.15 -39.81 -1.74
N THR A 746 -16.05 -39.85 -2.47
CA THR A 746 -15.11 -38.75 -2.65
C THR A 746 -15.07 -38.43 -4.14
N VAL A 747 -15.38 -37.19 -4.52
CA VAL A 747 -15.45 -36.76 -5.93
C VAL A 747 -14.51 -35.58 -6.16
N CYS A 748 -13.71 -35.68 -7.21
CA CYS A 748 -12.81 -34.63 -7.65
C CYS A 748 -13.46 -33.83 -8.78
N GLY A 749 -13.46 -32.50 -8.69
CA GLY A 749 -13.94 -31.64 -9.78
C GLY A 749 -14.09 -30.17 -9.40
N TYR A 750 -14.23 -29.33 -10.42
CA TYR A 750 -14.63 -27.92 -10.27
C TYR A 750 -16.12 -27.82 -10.59
N ILE A 751 -16.96 -28.09 -9.59
CA ILE A 751 -18.39 -28.29 -9.75
C ILE A 751 -19.12 -26.95 -9.73
N GLN A 752 -19.78 -26.62 -10.84
CA GLN A 752 -20.57 -25.41 -11.00
C GLN A 752 -22.05 -25.74 -11.21
N ILE A 753 -22.92 -25.07 -10.45
CA ILE A 753 -24.37 -25.09 -10.62
C ILE A 753 -24.83 -23.65 -10.80
N ASP A 754 -25.23 -23.30 -12.02
CA ASP A 754 -25.56 -21.93 -12.42
C ASP A 754 -26.91 -21.85 -13.16
N GLU A 755 -27.20 -20.70 -13.76
CA GLU A 755 -28.33 -20.43 -14.65
C GLU A 755 -28.48 -21.41 -15.83
N THR A 756 -27.42 -22.13 -16.22
CA THR A 756 -27.45 -23.17 -17.27
C THR A 756 -27.93 -24.53 -16.75
N SER A 757 -28.00 -24.71 -15.42
CA SER A 757 -28.47 -25.95 -14.80
C SER A 757 -29.98 -26.11 -14.94
N ASN A 758 -30.39 -27.10 -15.72
CA ASN A 758 -31.79 -27.49 -15.92
C ASN A 758 -32.24 -28.67 -15.03
N LEU A 759 -31.57 -28.87 -13.88
CA LEU A 759 -31.85 -29.95 -12.94
C LEU A 759 -32.64 -29.46 -11.72
N SER A 760 -33.65 -30.21 -11.32
CA SER A 760 -34.40 -29.97 -10.08
C SER A 760 -33.63 -30.46 -8.84
N GLU A 761 -33.96 -29.92 -7.67
CA GLU A 761 -33.38 -30.32 -6.37
C GLU A 761 -33.46 -31.84 -6.12
N ASN A 762 -34.53 -32.52 -6.57
CA ASN A 762 -34.67 -33.98 -6.47
C ASN A 762 -33.69 -34.74 -7.38
N GLN A 763 -33.40 -34.21 -8.58
CA GLN A 763 -32.42 -34.81 -9.48
C GLN A 763 -31.01 -34.58 -8.95
N LEU A 764 -30.71 -33.38 -8.45
CA LEU A 764 -29.44 -33.08 -7.76
C LEU A 764 -29.27 -33.97 -6.53
N SER A 765 -30.32 -34.17 -5.72
CA SER A 765 -30.31 -35.10 -4.57
C SER A 765 -30.04 -36.55 -4.96
N THR A 766 -30.36 -36.93 -6.21
CA THR A 766 -30.03 -38.25 -6.76
C THR A 766 -28.60 -38.31 -7.28
N THR A 767 -28.12 -37.24 -7.93
CA THR A 767 -26.76 -37.11 -8.46
C THR A 767 -25.70 -37.05 -7.34
N PHE A 768 -25.92 -36.27 -6.29
CA PHE A 768 -24.99 -36.10 -5.17
C PHE A 768 -25.15 -37.12 -4.04
N LYS A 769 -26.13 -38.04 -4.13
CA LYS A 769 -26.58 -38.93 -3.04
C LYS A 769 -25.48 -39.67 -2.27
N SER A 770 -24.41 -40.08 -2.95
CA SER A 770 -23.34 -40.90 -2.38
C SER A 770 -22.17 -40.08 -1.83
N ILE A 771 -22.11 -38.78 -2.12
CA ILE A 771 -20.94 -37.93 -1.84
C ILE A 771 -20.90 -37.53 -0.36
N LYS A 772 -19.71 -37.73 0.21
CA LYS A 772 -19.28 -37.28 1.53
C LYS A 772 -18.14 -36.26 1.46
N ALA A 773 -17.32 -36.28 0.41
CA ALA A 773 -16.23 -35.33 0.23
C ALA A 773 -16.12 -34.82 -1.21
N ILE A 774 -15.87 -33.52 -1.38
CA ILE A 774 -15.51 -32.89 -2.66
C ILE A 774 -14.07 -32.40 -2.58
N PHE A 775 -13.26 -32.73 -3.59
CA PHE A 775 -11.92 -32.19 -3.81
C PHE A 775 -11.92 -31.29 -5.05
N GLY A 776 -11.48 -30.04 -4.93
CA GLY A 776 -11.52 -29.07 -6.04
C GLY A 776 -12.28 -27.81 -5.68
N SER A 777 -13.44 -27.55 -6.29
CA SER A 777 -14.28 -26.40 -5.91
C SER A 777 -15.76 -26.67 -6.12
N LEU A 778 -16.60 -25.93 -5.40
CA LEU A 778 -18.05 -25.94 -5.53
C LEU A 778 -18.54 -24.49 -5.66
N ARG A 779 -19.22 -24.18 -6.77
CA ARG A 779 -19.79 -22.86 -7.06
C ARG A 779 -21.28 -22.99 -7.35
N ILE A 780 -22.11 -22.25 -6.63
CA ILE A 780 -23.56 -22.20 -6.81
C ILE A 780 -23.98 -20.72 -6.89
N TYR A 781 -24.38 -20.24 -8.06
CA TYR A 781 -24.71 -18.81 -8.28
C TYR A 781 -25.73 -18.61 -9.41
N LYS A 782 -26.48 -17.49 -9.41
CA LYS A 782 -27.54 -17.18 -10.42
C LYS A 782 -28.53 -18.35 -10.71
N THR A 783 -28.73 -19.28 -9.76
CA THR A 783 -29.63 -20.45 -9.93
C THR A 783 -31.09 -20.14 -9.56
N LYS A 784 -32.01 -21.06 -9.89
CA LYS A 784 -33.41 -21.05 -9.44
C LYS A 784 -33.69 -22.03 -8.27
N LEU A 785 -32.64 -22.49 -7.59
CA LEU A 785 -32.76 -23.47 -6.50
C LEU A 785 -33.19 -22.77 -5.21
N THR A 786 -34.13 -23.36 -4.47
CA THR A 786 -34.62 -22.86 -3.19
C THR A 786 -33.88 -23.48 -2.00
N SER A 787 -33.20 -24.61 -2.21
CA SER A 787 -32.42 -25.28 -1.17
C SER A 787 -31.22 -26.05 -1.71
N ILE A 788 -30.10 -25.98 -0.98
CA ILE A 788 -28.91 -26.82 -1.22
C ILE A 788 -28.95 -28.16 -0.45
N LYS A 789 -30.11 -28.54 0.11
CA LYS A 789 -30.30 -29.80 0.87
C LYS A 789 -29.95 -31.08 0.12
N PHE A 790 -29.79 -31.02 -1.21
CA PHE A 790 -29.21 -32.12 -2.00
C PHE A 790 -27.75 -32.44 -1.64
N LEU A 791 -27.06 -31.55 -0.92
CA LEU A 791 -25.71 -31.75 -0.37
C LEU A 791 -25.70 -32.19 1.10
N ALA A 792 -26.84 -32.54 1.72
CA ALA A 792 -26.91 -32.85 3.16
C ALA A 792 -26.13 -34.11 3.61
N GLY A 793 -25.53 -34.87 2.69
CA GLY A 793 -24.58 -35.95 2.99
C GLY A 793 -23.10 -35.55 2.92
N LEU A 794 -22.81 -34.31 2.53
CA LEU A 794 -21.46 -33.77 2.35
C LEU A 794 -20.84 -33.43 3.72
N GLU A 795 -19.77 -34.14 4.06
CA GLU A 795 -19.05 -34.06 5.34
C GLU A 795 -17.76 -33.22 5.23
N ALA A 796 -17.20 -33.06 4.03
CA ALA A 796 -15.99 -32.28 3.78
C ALA A 796 -15.96 -31.62 2.39
N ILE A 797 -15.33 -30.44 2.30
CA ILE A 797 -14.87 -29.84 1.05
C ILE A 797 -13.38 -29.53 1.21
N GLU A 798 -12.52 -30.27 0.51
CA GLU A 798 -11.09 -29.98 0.42
C GLU A 798 -10.83 -29.13 -0.83
N CYS A 799 -10.84 -27.82 -0.65
CA CYS A 799 -10.62 -26.88 -1.75
C CYS A 799 -9.24 -27.08 -2.39
N GLY A 800 -9.23 -27.27 -3.71
CA GLY A 800 -8.03 -27.20 -4.52
C GLY A 800 -7.56 -25.75 -4.69
N LYS A 801 -6.31 -25.58 -5.08
CA LYS A 801 -5.75 -24.28 -5.45
C LYS A 801 -6.52 -23.75 -6.66
N LEU A 802 -7.23 -22.63 -6.51
CA LEU A 802 -7.89 -21.94 -7.61
C LEU A 802 -6.86 -21.07 -8.36
N ASP A 803 -6.91 -21.07 -9.69
CA ASP A 803 -5.85 -20.52 -10.56
C ASP A 803 -5.64 -18.99 -10.47
N ASN A 804 -6.45 -18.26 -9.67
CA ASN A 804 -6.24 -16.84 -9.34
C ASN A 804 -5.53 -16.61 -7.99
N PHE A 805 -5.22 -17.65 -7.20
CA PHE A 805 -4.39 -17.54 -6.00
C PHE A 805 -3.10 -18.32 -6.19
N SER A 806 -2.07 -17.60 -6.61
CA SER A 806 -0.73 -18.16 -6.78
C SER A 806 -0.01 -18.26 -5.42
N SER A 807 0.00 -19.47 -4.87
CA SER A 807 1.12 -20.01 -4.10
C SER A 807 0.84 -21.49 -3.82
N ALA A 808 1.88 -22.33 -3.90
CA ALA A 808 1.81 -23.67 -3.34
C ALA A 808 2.32 -23.64 -1.89
N SER A 809 1.93 -24.63 -1.09
CA SER A 809 2.54 -24.99 0.22
C SER A 809 2.50 -23.98 1.38
N LEU A 810 1.57 -23.01 1.42
CA LEU A 810 1.18 -22.42 2.71
C LEU A 810 0.54 -23.50 3.59
N ASN A 811 1.10 -23.73 4.79
CA ASN A 811 0.34 -24.29 5.89
C ASN A 811 -0.73 -23.25 6.26
N ILE A 812 -1.99 -23.49 5.88
CA ILE A 812 -3.07 -22.53 6.08
C ILE A 812 -3.33 -22.36 7.58
N SER A 813 -2.73 -21.32 8.16
CA SER A 813 -2.85 -20.91 9.56
C SER A 813 -4.19 -20.22 9.83
N GLN A 814 -4.83 -19.67 8.81
CA GLN A 814 -6.08 -18.92 8.92
C GLN A 814 -6.86 -18.96 7.59
N TYR A 815 -8.17 -19.15 7.67
CA TYR A 815 -9.10 -19.09 6.54
C TYR A 815 -9.89 -17.78 6.61
N GLU A 816 -10.06 -17.06 5.49
CA GLU A 816 -11.01 -15.94 5.42
C GLU A 816 -12.43 -16.44 5.09
N MET A 817 -13.42 -15.93 5.83
CA MET A 817 -14.84 -16.14 5.59
C MET A 817 -15.51 -14.80 5.29
N TYR A 818 -16.28 -14.77 4.20
CA TYR A 818 -17.07 -13.64 3.74
C TYR A 818 -18.54 -14.06 3.78
N ILE A 819 -19.36 -13.35 4.56
CA ILE A 819 -20.82 -13.52 4.56
C ILE A 819 -21.45 -12.17 4.23
N ASN A 820 -22.06 -12.06 3.04
CA ASN A 820 -22.64 -10.81 2.52
C ASN A 820 -23.82 -11.10 1.57
N HIS A 821 -24.51 -10.05 1.10
CA HIS A 821 -25.68 -10.15 0.21
C HIS A 821 -26.81 -11.05 0.74
N LEU A 822 -27.03 -10.98 2.05
CA LEU A 822 -28.03 -11.76 2.78
C LEU A 822 -29.43 -11.14 2.71
N HIS A 823 -30.46 -11.94 2.99
CA HIS A 823 -31.80 -11.42 3.24
C HIS A 823 -31.82 -10.62 4.56
N PRO A 824 -32.63 -9.54 4.71
CA PRO A 824 -32.68 -8.77 5.97
C PRO A 824 -33.03 -9.61 7.20
N ASP A 825 -33.91 -10.60 7.03
CA ASP A 825 -34.30 -11.54 8.11
C ASP A 825 -33.25 -12.66 8.35
N PHE A 826 -32.08 -12.61 7.70
CA PHE A 826 -31.03 -13.60 7.94
C PHE A 826 -30.39 -13.37 9.30
N CYS A 827 -30.30 -14.46 10.07
CA CYS A 827 -29.65 -14.51 11.35
C CYS A 827 -28.64 -15.67 11.37
N ILE A 828 -27.61 -15.56 12.21
CA ILE A 828 -26.66 -16.64 12.50
C ILE A 828 -27.03 -17.33 13.82
N ASP A 829 -26.98 -18.66 13.87
CA ASP A 829 -27.24 -19.37 15.12
C ASP A 829 -26.07 -19.26 16.10
N ILE A 830 -26.37 -19.34 17.40
CA ILE A 830 -25.36 -19.29 18.47
C ILE A 830 -24.37 -20.45 18.35
N GLN A 831 -24.83 -21.64 17.96
CA GLN A 831 -23.95 -22.80 17.74
C GLN A 831 -23.04 -22.60 16.51
N GLU A 832 -23.52 -21.93 15.47
CA GLU A 832 -22.69 -21.57 14.30
C GLU A 832 -21.60 -20.56 14.71
N MET A 833 -21.96 -19.50 15.42
CA MET A 833 -20.97 -18.54 15.93
C MET A 833 -20.04 -19.16 16.99
N GLU A 834 -20.48 -20.10 17.83
CA GLU A 834 -19.60 -20.81 18.77
C GLU A 834 -18.55 -21.64 18.04
N ASN A 835 -18.95 -22.39 17.00
CA ASN A 835 -18.03 -23.13 16.13
C ASN A 835 -17.01 -22.19 15.45
N PHE A 836 -17.45 -20.99 15.06
CA PHE A 836 -16.58 -20.01 14.43
C PHE A 836 -15.63 -19.33 15.43
N ILE A 837 -16.09 -18.83 16.57
CA ILE A 837 -15.24 -18.08 17.52
C ILE A 837 -14.23 -18.94 18.26
N ILE A 838 -14.51 -20.22 18.48
CA ILE A 838 -13.52 -21.14 19.04
C ILE A 838 -12.39 -21.42 18.04
N ASN A 839 -12.67 -21.34 16.73
CA ASN A 839 -11.66 -21.56 15.69
C ASN A 839 -10.74 -20.33 15.51
N ARG A 840 -9.52 -20.44 16.07
CA ARG A 840 -8.44 -19.44 15.92
C ARG A 840 -7.94 -19.30 14.48
N ASN A 841 -8.12 -20.33 13.66
CA ASN A 841 -7.70 -20.37 12.26
C ASN A 841 -8.83 -19.88 11.32
N LEU A 842 -9.74 -19.03 11.79
CA LEU A 842 -10.85 -18.49 10.99
C LEU A 842 -10.96 -16.98 11.21
N TYR A 843 -10.69 -16.19 10.18
CA TYR A 843 -11.03 -14.77 10.17
C TYR A 843 -12.38 -14.58 9.46
N MET A 844 -13.30 -13.82 10.05
CA MET A 844 -14.57 -13.45 9.42
C MET A 844 -14.48 -11.98 9.06
N LYS A 845 -14.44 -11.68 7.77
CA LYS A 845 -14.18 -10.34 7.24
C LYS A 845 -15.45 -9.51 7.04
N THR A 846 -16.61 -10.16 7.04
CA THR A 846 -17.93 -9.53 7.16
C THR A 846 -18.84 -10.44 8.00
N LEU A 847 -19.54 -9.87 8.98
CA LEU A 847 -20.49 -10.59 9.83
C LEU A 847 -21.96 -10.36 9.40
N PRO A 848 -22.87 -11.31 9.68
CA PRO A 848 -24.31 -11.10 9.55
C PRO A 848 -24.84 -10.12 10.61
N ASN A 849 -25.93 -9.40 10.31
CA ASN A 849 -26.42 -8.33 11.20
C ASN A 849 -27.12 -8.79 12.49
N THR A 850 -27.56 -10.06 12.58
CA THR A 850 -28.37 -10.54 13.73
C THR A 850 -28.06 -11.97 14.16
N PHE A 851 -28.24 -12.27 15.45
CA PHE A 851 -28.27 -13.63 16.00
C PHE A 851 -29.70 -14.20 15.94
N CYS A 852 -29.84 -15.49 15.70
CA CYS A 852 -31.15 -16.14 15.68
C CYS A 852 -31.78 -16.20 17.07
N GLU A 853 -33.12 -16.13 17.13
CA GLU A 853 -33.85 -16.34 18.37
C GLU A 853 -33.69 -17.79 18.85
N ALA A 854 -32.84 -17.99 19.86
CA ALA A 854 -32.63 -19.29 20.47
C ALA A 854 -33.96 -19.90 20.98
N PRO A 855 -34.34 -21.11 20.57
CA PRO A 855 -35.48 -21.81 21.15
C PRO A 855 -35.22 -22.13 22.62
N ASN A 856 -36.30 -22.30 23.40
CA ASN A 856 -36.27 -22.42 24.86
C ASN A 856 -35.17 -23.37 25.38
N SER A 857 -34.53 -22.95 26.48
CA SER A 857 -33.15 -23.27 26.92
C SER A 857 -32.84 -24.72 27.32
N GLU A 858 -33.67 -25.71 26.98
CA GLU A 858 -33.57 -27.09 27.46
C GLU A 858 -32.78 -28.05 26.54
N ASN A 859 -32.43 -27.66 25.30
CA ASN A 859 -31.80 -28.57 24.32
C ASN A 859 -30.55 -28.01 23.61
N TYR A 860 -29.66 -27.32 24.34
CA TYR A 860 -28.30 -27.06 23.83
C TYR A 860 -27.38 -28.27 24.05
N SER A 861 -26.89 -28.85 22.96
CA SER A 861 -26.14 -30.12 22.91
C SER A 861 -24.84 -30.18 23.73
N SER A 862 -24.38 -29.07 24.29
CA SER A 862 -23.20 -28.99 25.18
C SER A 862 -23.52 -29.16 26.66
N GLY A 863 -24.79 -29.06 27.08
CA GLY A 863 -25.19 -29.09 28.49
C GLY A 863 -24.78 -27.85 29.30
N GLU A 864 -24.18 -26.85 28.67
CA GLU A 864 -23.85 -25.55 29.28
C GLU A 864 -25.06 -24.62 29.29
N LYS A 865 -25.28 -23.88 30.39
CA LYS A 865 -26.42 -22.99 30.54
C LYS A 865 -26.26 -21.73 29.67
N LEU A 866 -27.07 -21.62 28.62
CA LEU A 866 -27.30 -20.38 27.87
C LEU A 866 -28.38 -19.53 28.58
N CYS A 867 -28.11 -18.24 28.71
CA CYS A 867 -29.06 -17.21 29.15
C CYS A 867 -29.24 -16.16 28.05
N ALA A 868 -30.38 -15.47 28.01
CA ALA A 868 -30.64 -14.41 27.03
C ALA A 868 -31.05 -13.11 27.72
N LEU A 869 -30.31 -12.03 27.51
CA LEU A 869 -30.55 -10.71 28.08
C LEU A 869 -31.41 -9.85 27.13
N ARG A 870 -32.68 -10.23 26.95
CA ARG A 870 -33.64 -9.46 26.14
C ARG A 870 -34.04 -8.18 26.86
N ASN A 871 -33.32 -7.08 26.60
CA ASN A 871 -33.58 -5.71 27.09
C ASN A 871 -33.86 -5.61 28.61
N SER A 872 -33.10 -6.34 29.44
CA SER A 872 -33.35 -6.49 30.89
C SER A 872 -32.10 -6.18 31.72
N SER A 873 -32.27 -5.53 32.89
CA SER A 873 -31.16 -5.32 33.85
C SER A 873 -30.64 -6.65 34.40
N LEU A 874 -29.37 -6.66 34.84
CA LEU A 874 -28.74 -7.80 35.50
C LEU A 874 -29.55 -8.31 36.71
N SER A 875 -30.38 -7.47 37.32
CA SER A 875 -31.37 -7.86 38.35
C SER A 875 -32.26 -9.04 37.94
N ASN A 876 -32.67 -9.13 36.67
CA ASN A 876 -33.51 -10.21 36.14
C ASN A 876 -32.73 -11.41 35.55
N LEU A 877 -31.40 -11.31 35.42
CA LEU A 877 -30.57 -12.41 34.95
C LEU A 877 -30.57 -13.57 35.96
N GLU A 878 -30.66 -14.80 35.48
CA GLU A 878 -30.52 -15.99 36.33
C GLU A 878 -29.05 -16.21 36.75
N THR A 879 -28.83 -16.90 37.88
CA THR A 879 -27.47 -17.29 38.27
C THR A 879 -26.94 -18.46 37.45
N GLY A 880 -25.61 -18.53 37.31
CA GLY A 880 -24.90 -19.67 36.74
C GLY A 880 -24.94 -19.78 35.21
N CYS A 881 -25.22 -18.68 34.51
CA CYS A 881 -25.09 -18.59 33.06
C CYS A 881 -23.64 -18.85 32.63
N VAL A 882 -23.45 -19.74 31.66
CA VAL A 882 -22.14 -20.05 31.05
C VAL A 882 -22.00 -19.37 29.69
N LYS A 883 -23.12 -19.19 28.97
CA LYS A 883 -23.20 -18.43 27.72
C LYS A 883 -24.28 -17.36 27.86
N MET A 884 -24.08 -16.20 27.24
CA MET A 884 -25.11 -15.16 27.14
C MET A 884 -25.37 -14.76 25.69
N LEU A 885 -26.63 -14.68 25.29
CA LEU A 885 -27.10 -13.93 24.13
C LEU A 885 -27.58 -12.54 24.57
N GLY A 886 -27.08 -11.48 23.93
CA GLY A 886 -27.44 -10.09 24.22
C GLY A 886 -26.30 -9.28 24.86
N ASP A 887 -26.44 -7.95 24.82
CA ASP A 887 -25.45 -7.01 25.36
C ASP A 887 -25.49 -6.94 26.89
N ILE A 888 -24.31 -7.02 27.52
CA ILE A 888 -24.14 -6.77 28.95
C ILE A 888 -23.92 -5.28 29.14
N LEU A 889 -24.75 -4.64 29.97
CA LEU A 889 -24.65 -3.23 30.27
C LEU A 889 -24.72 -3.02 31.79
N ILE A 890 -23.57 -2.78 32.40
CA ILE A 890 -23.42 -2.56 33.84
C ILE A 890 -23.38 -1.05 34.10
N ARG A 891 -24.35 -0.57 34.87
CA ARG A 891 -24.61 0.85 35.19
C ARG A 891 -24.64 1.07 36.71
N PRO A 892 -24.70 2.32 37.20
CA PRO A 892 -24.91 2.60 38.62
C PRO A 892 -26.17 1.93 39.15
N GLY A 893 -26.01 1.02 40.12
CA GLY A 893 -27.06 0.19 40.72
C GLY A 893 -27.04 -1.28 40.27
N ASP A 894 -26.30 -1.66 39.22
CA ASP A 894 -26.12 -3.06 38.82
C ASP A 894 -24.90 -3.72 39.53
N GLU A 895 -24.09 -2.99 40.31
CA GLU A 895 -22.86 -3.52 40.94
C GLU A 895 -23.11 -4.74 41.85
N ASP A 896 -24.20 -4.76 42.63
CA ASP A 896 -24.56 -5.92 43.47
C ASP A 896 -24.93 -7.18 42.64
N GLN A 897 -25.20 -7.03 41.34
CA GLN A 897 -25.66 -8.12 40.46
C GLN A 897 -24.52 -8.77 39.66
N VAL A 898 -23.30 -8.23 39.68
CA VAL A 898 -22.18 -8.73 38.84
C VAL A 898 -21.76 -10.17 39.17
N HIS A 899 -22.03 -10.63 40.40
CA HIS A 899 -21.84 -12.02 40.84
C HIS A 899 -22.53 -13.07 39.95
N LYS A 900 -23.57 -12.67 39.21
CA LYS A 900 -24.29 -13.55 38.26
C LYS A 900 -23.44 -13.93 37.05
N LEU A 901 -22.43 -13.13 36.73
CA LEU A 901 -21.53 -13.29 35.59
C LEU A 901 -20.30 -14.17 35.89
N GLU A 902 -20.09 -14.59 37.15
CA GLU A 902 -18.90 -15.34 37.60
C GLU A 902 -18.60 -16.65 36.84
N LYS A 903 -19.59 -17.22 36.12
CA LYS A 903 -19.45 -18.45 35.32
C LYS A 903 -19.47 -18.21 33.81
N LEU A 904 -19.55 -16.96 33.39
CA LEU A 904 -19.73 -16.57 31.99
C LEU A 904 -18.46 -16.86 31.18
N ARG A 905 -18.59 -17.75 30.19
CA ARG A 905 -17.51 -18.21 29.30
C ARG A 905 -17.57 -17.56 27.92
N ILE A 906 -18.77 -17.35 27.38
CA ILE A 906 -18.99 -16.71 26.06
C ILE A 906 -20.12 -15.67 26.12
N VAL A 907 -19.91 -14.52 25.47
CA VAL A 907 -20.95 -13.51 25.18
C VAL A 907 -21.18 -13.41 23.67
N PHE A 908 -22.45 -13.45 23.27
CA PHE A 908 -22.96 -13.22 21.92
C PHE A 908 -23.71 -11.87 21.94
N GLY A 909 -22.93 -10.79 21.84
CA GLY A 909 -23.26 -9.41 22.21
C GLY A 909 -21.97 -8.65 22.59
N ARG A 910 -22.09 -7.46 23.17
CA ARG A 910 -20.95 -6.67 23.71
C ARG A 910 -21.01 -6.51 25.25
N ILE A 911 -19.96 -5.95 25.85
CA ILE A 911 -19.89 -5.63 27.28
C ILE A 911 -19.58 -4.13 27.48
N ASP A 912 -20.55 -3.39 28.01
CA ASP A 912 -20.43 -2.00 28.45
C ASP A 912 -20.40 -1.93 29.98
N ILE A 913 -19.40 -1.27 30.56
CA ILE A 913 -19.33 -0.99 32.01
C ILE A 913 -19.10 0.52 32.19
N LYS A 914 -20.12 1.23 32.66
CA LYS A 914 -20.16 2.71 32.60
C LYS A 914 -20.64 3.34 33.90
N GLU A 915 -19.96 4.40 34.32
CA GLU A 915 -20.28 5.25 35.49
C GLU A 915 -20.30 4.52 36.86
N THR A 916 -19.85 3.26 36.93
CA THR A 916 -19.98 2.41 38.13
C THR A 916 -19.01 2.79 39.24
N ASN A 917 -19.35 2.40 40.48
CA ASN A 917 -18.48 2.52 41.65
C ASN A 917 -17.50 1.36 41.82
N LEU A 918 -17.44 0.41 40.89
CA LEU A 918 -16.57 -0.77 40.94
C LEU A 918 -15.09 -0.36 41.07
N THR A 919 -14.38 -1.00 41.99
CA THR A 919 -12.91 -0.84 42.14
C THR A 919 -12.13 -1.85 41.29
N ARG A 920 -12.70 -3.03 41.03
CA ARG A 920 -12.09 -4.06 40.18
C ARG A 920 -13.14 -4.78 39.34
N ILE A 921 -12.72 -5.33 38.21
CA ILE A 921 -13.49 -6.29 37.40
C ILE A 921 -12.74 -7.63 37.41
N ASP A 922 -13.14 -8.51 38.33
CA ASP A 922 -12.63 -9.87 38.53
C ASP A 922 -13.73 -10.93 38.39
N PHE A 923 -15.01 -10.54 38.50
CA PHE A 923 -16.17 -11.38 38.23
C PHE A 923 -16.27 -11.87 36.76
N LEU A 924 -15.44 -11.36 35.85
CA LEU A 924 -15.30 -11.86 34.47
C LEU A 924 -14.12 -12.83 34.30
N ASN A 925 -13.52 -13.32 35.37
CA ASN A 925 -12.35 -14.21 35.32
C ASN A 925 -12.54 -15.51 34.50
N GLN A 926 -13.77 -15.96 34.23
CA GLN A 926 -14.08 -17.13 33.40
C GLN A 926 -14.33 -16.80 31.91
N LEU A 927 -14.35 -15.52 31.53
CA LEU A 927 -14.70 -15.09 30.18
C LEU A 927 -13.59 -15.45 29.19
N GLU A 928 -13.94 -16.26 28.19
CA GLU A 928 -13.01 -16.71 27.15
C GLU A 928 -13.22 -15.97 25.83
N TYR A 929 -14.48 -15.66 25.48
CA TYR A 929 -14.87 -15.23 24.13
C TYR A 929 -15.99 -14.17 24.13
N ILE A 930 -15.92 -13.20 23.21
CA ILE A 930 -16.98 -12.21 22.94
C ILE A 930 -17.23 -12.12 21.43
N ALA A 931 -18.46 -12.29 20.97
CA ALA A 931 -18.85 -12.13 19.56
C ALA A 931 -19.96 -11.09 19.44
N THR A 932 -19.66 -9.91 18.88
CA THR A 932 -20.69 -8.90 18.53
C THR A 932 -20.92 -8.87 17.02
N LEU A 933 -22.17 -8.58 16.64
CA LEU A 933 -22.62 -8.37 15.26
C LEU A 933 -22.96 -6.88 15.02
N GLN A 934 -22.53 -6.00 15.94
CA GLN A 934 -22.79 -4.57 15.85
C GLN A 934 -21.67 -3.88 15.06
N HIS A 935 -21.95 -3.60 13.80
CA HIS A 935 -21.10 -2.79 12.92
C HIS A 935 -20.60 -1.52 13.61
N PHE A 936 -19.31 -1.24 13.47
CA PHE A 936 -18.62 -0.05 13.99
C PHE A 936 -18.74 0.17 15.51
N LYS A 937 -18.93 -0.88 16.31
CA LYS A 937 -18.96 -0.82 17.79
C LYS A 937 -18.00 -1.84 18.43
N GLU A 938 -17.31 -1.42 19.48
CA GLU A 938 -16.31 -2.22 20.18
C GLU A 938 -16.98 -3.34 21.01
N SER A 939 -16.27 -4.46 21.20
CA SER A 939 -16.80 -5.64 21.93
C SER A 939 -16.79 -5.46 23.46
N PHE A 940 -15.88 -4.63 23.99
CA PHE A 940 -15.72 -4.36 25.41
C PHE A 940 -15.35 -2.89 25.65
N ILE A 941 -16.16 -2.16 26.42
CA ILE A 941 -16.01 -0.71 26.65
C ILE A 941 -16.10 -0.40 28.15
N THR A 942 -15.10 0.32 28.68
CA THR A 942 -15.19 0.95 30.02
C THR A 942 -15.09 2.47 29.94
N ALA A 943 -16.08 3.18 30.50
CA ALA A 943 -16.11 4.64 30.56
C ALA A 943 -16.53 5.15 31.95
N ASP A 944 -15.96 6.28 32.39
CA ASP A 944 -16.38 7.04 33.59
C ASP A 944 -16.37 6.30 34.95
N ASN A 945 -15.81 5.09 35.03
CA ASN A 945 -15.69 4.31 36.25
C ASN A 945 -14.55 4.84 37.15
N LYS A 946 -14.81 5.94 37.88
CA LYS A 946 -13.79 6.74 38.62
C LYS A 946 -13.05 6.00 39.74
N ASN A 947 -13.62 4.91 40.26
CA ASN A 947 -13.01 4.12 41.33
C ASN A 947 -12.23 2.90 40.81
N LEU A 948 -12.37 2.57 39.52
CA LEU A 948 -11.85 1.34 38.92
C LEU A 948 -10.32 1.44 38.78
N ILE A 949 -9.61 0.45 39.32
CA ILE A 949 -8.13 0.38 39.27
C ILE A 949 -7.60 -0.92 38.66
N GLU A 950 -8.46 -1.92 38.49
CA GLU A 950 -8.06 -3.26 38.06
C GLU A 950 -9.13 -3.89 37.16
N ILE A 951 -8.69 -4.49 36.05
CA ILE A 951 -9.51 -5.39 35.22
C ILE A 951 -8.71 -6.67 35.07
N SER A 952 -9.32 -7.81 35.39
CA SER A 952 -8.72 -9.14 35.30
C SER A 952 -9.54 -10.03 34.37
N LEU A 953 -8.90 -10.52 33.30
CA LEU A 953 -9.50 -11.42 32.30
C LEU A 953 -8.55 -12.58 31.99
N PRO A 954 -8.06 -13.36 32.99
CA PRO A 954 -6.98 -14.34 32.85
C PRO A 954 -7.27 -15.50 31.89
N ASN A 955 -8.55 -15.81 31.61
CA ASN A 955 -8.94 -16.87 30.68
C ASN A 955 -9.36 -16.35 29.29
N PHE A 956 -9.29 -15.03 29.04
CA PHE A 956 -9.73 -14.45 27.78
C PHE A 956 -8.84 -14.89 26.61
N LYS A 957 -9.46 -15.18 25.46
CA LYS A 957 -8.80 -15.75 24.29
C LYS A 957 -8.96 -14.89 23.05
N MET A 958 -10.16 -14.37 22.78
CA MET A 958 -10.52 -13.79 21.48
C MET A 958 -11.86 -13.06 21.49
N ALA A 959 -11.92 -11.90 20.85
CA ALA A 959 -13.17 -11.26 20.45
C ALA A 959 -13.41 -11.39 18.94
N ARG A 960 -14.66 -11.18 18.51
CA ARG A 960 -15.04 -10.89 17.12
C ARG A 960 -15.99 -9.69 17.08
N SER A 961 -15.71 -8.79 16.14
CA SER A 961 -16.54 -7.66 15.70
C SER A 961 -16.20 -7.40 14.23
N ASP A 962 -17.03 -6.62 13.53
CA ASP A 962 -16.64 -5.99 12.26
C ASP A 962 -15.64 -4.83 12.49
N LEU A 963 -15.47 -4.35 13.74
CA LEU A 963 -14.31 -3.52 14.11
C LEU A 963 -13.08 -4.34 14.44
N GLN A 964 -11.93 -3.84 13.96
CA GLN A 964 -10.61 -4.29 14.40
C GLN A 964 -10.29 -3.85 15.85
N TRP A 965 -10.92 -2.79 16.36
CA TRP A 965 -10.79 -2.36 17.77
C TRP A 965 -11.86 -3.06 18.63
N TRP A 966 -11.46 -4.10 19.37
CA TRP A 966 -12.41 -4.88 20.18
C TRP A 966 -12.51 -4.42 21.64
N PHE A 967 -11.46 -3.79 22.18
CA PHE A 967 -11.35 -3.38 23.59
C PHE A 967 -10.89 -1.92 23.71
N LYS A 968 -11.55 -1.17 24.60
CA LYS A 968 -11.34 0.28 24.77
C LYS A 968 -11.55 0.76 26.20
N THR A 969 -10.52 1.40 26.77
CA THR A 969 -10.58 2.17 28.01
C THR A 969 -10.65 3.67 27.70
N LEU A 970 -11.45 4.42 28.45
CA LEU A 970 -11.42 5.88 28.44
C LEU A 970 -10.81 6.41 29.74
N GLU A 971 -9.70 7.14 29.60
CA GLU A 971 -9.03 7.98 30.60
C GLU A 971 -8.74 7.35 31.99
N ASN A 972 -8.26 6.09 32.06
CA ASN A 972 -7.93 5.45 33.34
C ASN A 972 -6.56 4.72 33.36
N LYS A 973 -5.53 5.46 33.79
CA LYS A 973 -4.13 5.00 33.83
C LYS A 973 -3.84 3.81 34.76
N GLU A 974 -4.66 3.54 35.78
CA GLU A 974 -4.46 2.36 36.63
C GLU A 974 -5.05 1.11 35.98
N VAL A 975 -6.22 1.23 35.35
CA VAL A 975 -6.78 0.18 34.49
C VAL A 975 -5.85 -0.14 33.32
N ASP A 976 -5.26 0.86 32.68
CA ASP A 976 -4.32 0.64 31.58
C ASP A 976 -3.11 -0.20 32.04
N LYS A 977 -2.52 0.09 33.21
CA LYS A 977 -1.49 -0.77 33.83
C LYS A 977 -1.99 -2.19 34.11
N SER A 978 -3.23 -2.33 34.58
CA SER A 978 -3.84 -3.63 34.87
C SER A 978 -3.97 -4.51 33.62
N ILE A 979 -4.30 -3.92 32.47
CA ILE A 979 -4.35 -4.65 31.20
C ILE A 979 -2.93 -4.94 30.67
N MET A 980 -1.99 -3.99 30.78
CA MET A 980 -0.58 -4.21 30.41
C MET A 980 0.10 -5.33 31.21
N ALA A 981 -0.34 -5.59 32.44
CA ALA A 981 0.11 -6.74 33.25
C ALA A 981 -0.42 -8.10 32.75
N GLN A 982 -1.31 -8.12 31.75
CA GLN A 982 -1.97 -9.31 31.19
C GLN A 982 -1.69 -9.40 29.68
N PRO A 983 -0.49 -9.84 29.28
CA PRO A 983 -0.05 -9.78 27.87
C PRO A 983 -0.95 -10.57 26.92
N HIS A 984 -1.70 -11.58 27.39
CA HIS A 984 -2.67 -12.30 26.56
C HIS A 984 -3.89 -11.48 26.12
N ILE A 985 -4.17 -10.34 26.77
CA ILE A 985 -5.20 -9.36 26.35
C ILE A 985 -4.62 -8.38 25.32
N CYS A 986 -3.34 -8.03 25.46
CA CYS A 986 -2.61 -7.17 24.52
C CYS A 986 -2.06 -7.91 23.29
N ASN A 987 -2.03 -9.26 23.30
CA ASN A 987 -1.65 -10.09 22.17
C ASN A 987 -2.65 -9.91 21.02
N SER A 988 -2.23 -9.21 19.97
CA SER A 988 -3.01 -9.06 18.73
C SER A 988 -3.29 -10.41 18.05
N ILE A 989 -4.49 -10.53 17.48
CA ILE A 989 -4.77 -11.55 16.47
C ILE A 989 -4.29 -10.98 15.14
N ARG A 990 -3.41 -11.71 14.46
CA ARG A 990 -2.80 -11.29 13.18
C ARG A 990 -3.30 -12.16 12.02
N ASP A 991 -3.02 -11.69 10.81
CA ASP A 991 -3.37 -12.36 9.56
C ASP A 991 -2.66 -13.72 9.36
N ILE A 992 -2.99 -14.41 8.26
CA ILE A 992 -2.37 -15.67 7.85
C ILE A 992 -0.83 -15.62 7.76
N PHE A 993 -0.24 -14.42 7.57
CA PHE A 993 1.20 -14.16 7.49
C PHE A 993 1.81 -13.65 8.80
N ASN A 994 1.02 -13.50 9.87
CA ASN A 994 1.37 -12.86 11.14
C ASN A 994 1.85 -11.40 10.98
N LYS A 995 1.40 -10.69 9.93
CA LYS A 995 1.78 -9.30 9.63
C LYS A 995 0.74 -8.31 10.15
N THR A 996 -0.38 -8.22 9.44
CA THR A 996 -1.47 -7.29 9.72
C THR A 996 -2.14 -7.71 11.02
N VAL A 997 -2.33 -6.76 11.94
CA VAL A 997 -3.20 -6.97 13.09
C VAL A 997 -4.64 -6.92 12.60
N LEU A 998 -5.39 -7.98 12.85
CA LEU A 998 -6.82 -8.08 12.56
C LEU A 998 -7.68 -7.63 13.74
N TYR A 999 -7.18 -7.82 14.97
CA TYR A 999 -7.83 -7.32 16.19
C TYR A 999 -6.81 -6.70 17.16
N HIS A 1000 -7.05 -5.43 17.50
CA HIS A 1000 -6.24 -4.58 18.39
C HIS A 1000 -6.94 -4.35 19.75
N THR A 1001 -6.12 -4.20 20.78
CA THR A 1001 -6.52 -3.78 22.14
C THR A 1001 -6.04 -2.34 22.35
N THR A 1002 -6.93 -1.42 22.72
CA THR A 1002 -6.61 0.00 22.90
C THR A 1002 -6.73 0.45 24.36
N LEU A 1003 -5.72 1.19 24.84
CA LEU A 1003 -5.59 1.68 26.21
C LEU A 1003 -5.43 3.20 26.18
N GLY A 1004 -6.40 3.94 26.72
CA GLY A 1004 -6.43 5.41 26.66
C GLY A 1004 -6.42 5.99 25.24
N GLY A 1005 -6.79 5.18 24.23
CA GLY A 1005 -6.70 5.54 22.80
C GLY A 1005 -5.38 5.16 22.10
N ILE A 1006 -4.43 4.52 22.79
CA ILE A 1006 -3.13 4.07 22.25
C ILE A 1006 -3.14 2.53 22.11
N SER A 1007 -2.37 1.96 21.16
CA SER A 1007 -2.24 0.51 21.01
C SER A 1007 -1.41 -0.10 22.15
N CYS A 1008 -1.78 -1.29 22.64
CA CYS A 1008 -0.93 -2.05 23.56
C CYS A 1008 0.50 -2.28 23.03
N GLU A 1009 0.70 -2.33 21.72
CA GLU A 1009 1.95 -2.82 21.12
C GLU A 1009 3.12 -1.81 21.23
N ASP A 1010 2.83 -0.53 21.48
CA ASP A 1010 3.81 0.58 21.36
C ASP A 1010 4.66 0.83 22.62
N THR A 1011 4.66 -0.06 23.63
CA THR A 1011 4.96 0.33 25.03
C THR A 1011 5.90 -0.60 25.84
N LEU A 1012 6.81 -1.36 25.20
CA LEU A 1012 7.68 -2.35 25.88
C LEU A 1012 9.21 -2.07 25.77
N SER A 1013 9.81 -1.34 26.72
CA SER A 1013 11.28 -1.16 26.79
C SER A 1013 11.81 -0.81 28.21
N PHE A 1014 13.13 -0.97 28.45
CA PHE A 1014 13.78 -0.57 29.71
C PHE A 1014 14.45 0.81 29.57
N ILE A 1015 13.94 1.78 30.33
CA ILE A 1015 14.25 3.20 30.20
C ILE A 1015 14.77 3.75 31.53
N VAL A 1016 15.84 4.56 31.48
CA VAL A 1016 16.26 5.44 32.57
C VAL A 1016 16.25 6.88 32.06
N GLU A 1017 15.34 7.70 32.61
CA GLU A 1017 15.02 9.07 32.16
C GLU A 1017 14.91 10.08 33.32
N GLU A 1018 15.04 11.37 33.00
CA GLU A 1018 14.68 12.54 33.84
C GLU A 1018 15.27 12.62 35.28
N ASN A 1019 16.37 11.93 35.58
CA ASN A 1019 17.04 11.99 36.88
C ASN A 1019 18.12 13.09 36.92
N GLU A 1020 17.80 14.32 37.37
CA GLU A 1020 18.67 15.50 37.23
C GLU A 1020 20.00 15.48 38.01
N GLU A 1021 20.12 14.77 39.14
CA GLU A 1021 21.32 14.78 40.01
C GLU A 1021 22.34 13.64 39.77
N LEU A 1022 22.01 12.64 38.95
CA LEU A 1022 22.81 11.42 38.76
C LEU A 1022 24.14 11.67 38.00
N THR A 1023 25.30 11.46 38.62
CA THR A 1023 26.63 11.73 38.00
C THR A 1023 27.35 10.49 37.45
N GLU A 1024 26.97 9.30 37.89
CA GLU A 1024 27.40 7.99 37.37
C GLU A 1024 26.30 6.94 37.61
N LEU A 1025 26.36 5.78 36.94
CA LEU A 1025 25.42 4.68 37.22
C LEU A 1025 25.83 3.88 38.46
N GLY A 1026 27.14 3.78 38.76
CA GLY A 1026 27.67 3.10 39.95
C GLY A 1026 27.40 1.59 40.03
N MET A 1027 26.84 0.97 38.98
CA MET A 1027 26.39 -0.44 38.97
C MET A 1027 27.57 -1.42 38.81
N VAL A 1028 28.61 -1.27 39.61
CA VAL A 1028 29.88 -2.03 39.52
C VAL A 1028 29.73 -3.55 39.64
N SER A 1029 28.60 -4.05 40.15
CA SER A 1029 28.27 -5.48 40.24
C SER A 1029 27.45 -6.02 39.04
N LEU A 1030 27.04 -5.18 38.09
CA LEU A 1030 26.26 -5.58 36.93
C LEU A 1030 27.15 -6.31 35.91
N THR A 1031 26.84 -7.58 35.63
CA THR A 1031 27.65 -8.44 34.73
C THR A 1031 26.92 -8.90 33.47
N ARG A 1032 25.58 -8.78 33.42
CA ARG A 1032 24.72 -9.26 32.32
C ARG A 1032 23.48 -8.38 32.13
N CYS A 1033 23.07 -8.17 30.88
CA CYS A 1033 21.75 -7.63 30.52
C CYS A 1033 21.02 -8.53 29.49
N ALA A 1034 19.72 -8.32 29.29
CA ALA A 1034 18.86 -9.19 28.48
C ALA A 1034 17.71 -8.49 27.71
N CYS A 1035 17.74 -7.16 27.65
CA CYS A 1035 16.86 -6.30 26.87
C CYS A 1035 17.68 -5.12 26.33
N ASP A 1036 17.15 -4.41 25.33
CA ASP A 1036 17.77 -3.18 24.83
C ASP A 1036 17.81 -2.09 25.92
N VAL A 1037 18.88 -1.29 25.93
CA VAL A 1037 19.23 -0.43 27.08
C VAL A 1037 19.27 1.04 26.67
N LEU A 1038 18.24 1.80 27.08
CA LEU A 1038 18.11 3.23 26.85
C LEU A 1038 18.53 4.03 28.09
N PHE A 1039 19.75 4.58 28.08
CA PHE A 1039 20.24 5.52 29.09
C PHE A 1039 20.05 6.96 28.63
N ASN A 1040 18.88 7.53 28.86
CA ASN A 1040 18.55 8.93 28.57
C ASN A 1040 18.73 9.80 29.82
N VAL A 1041 19.99 9.85 30.26
CA VAL A 1041 20.45 10.45 31.52
C VAL A 1041 20.58 11.98 31.42
N ASN A 1042 21.05 12.62 32.49
CA ASN A 1042 21.20 14.08 32.55
C ASN A 1042 22.54 14.57 31.94
N HIS A 1043 22.70 15.89 31.95
CA HIS A 1043 23.92 16.61 31.54
C HIS A 1043 25.02 16.65 32.62
N ASN A 1044 24.82 16.02 33.78
CA ASN A 1044 25.77 15.93 34.89
C ASN A 1044 26.52 14.57 34.93
N MET A 1045 26.17 13.59 34.09
CA MET A 1045 26.88 12.31 34.02
C MET A 1045 28.30 12.49 33.45
N MET A 1046 29.29 12.09 34.24
CA MET A 1046 30.73 12.18 33.91
C MET A 1046 31.36 10.84 33.54
N GLN A 1047 30.79 9.71 33.99
CA GLN A 1047 31.27 8.36 33.68
C GLN A 1047 30.15 7.31 33.79
N LEU A 1048 30.29 6.20 33.08
CA LEU A 1048 29.34 5.07 33.17
C LEU A 1048 29.54 4.28 34.47
N ASN A 1049 30.79 3.91 34.77
CA ASN A 1049 31.19 3.08 35.92
C ASN A 1049 30.49 1.71 35.91
N LEU A 1050 30.66 0.99 34.79
CA LEU A 1050 30.19 -0.37 34.54
C LEU A 1050 31.35 -1.38 34.27
N PRO A 1051 32.46 -1.38 35.05
CA PRO A 1051 33.72 -2.07 34.70
C PRO A 1051 33.63 -3.60 34.60
N ASN A 1052 32.52 -4.20 35.06
CA ASN A 1052 32.27 -5.63 35.05
C ASN A 1052 31.16 -6.09 34.09
N LEU A 1053 30.49 -5.18 33.37
CA LEU A 1053 29.45 -5.52 32.40
C LEU A 1053 30.08 -6.10 31.13
N LYS A 1054 29.88 -7.41 30.90
CA LYS A 1054 30.55 -8.15 29.81
C LYS A 1054 29.63 -9.03 28.96
N ASN A 1055 28.38 -9.29 29.39
CA ASN A 1055 27.49 -10.26 28.74
C ASN A 1055 26.11 -9.65 28.37
N PHE A 1056 25.60 -9.98 27.18
CA PHE A 1056 24.28 -9.57 26.68
C PHE A 1056 23.61 -10.78 26.01
N SER A 1057 22.30 -10.99 26.22
CA SER A 1057 21.62 -12.24 25.82
C SER A 1057 20.11 -12.10 25.70
N SER A 1058 19.51 -12.54 24.59
CA SER A 1058 18.03 -12.53 24.42
C SER A 1058 17.32 -13.51 25.37
N VAL A 1059 16.08 -13.15 25.75
CA VAL A 1059 15.13 -14.02 26.47
C VAL A 1059 14.27 -14.85 25.51
N THR A 1060 13.96 -14.32 24.32
CA THR A 1060 13.05 -14.91 23.32
C THR A 1060 13.75 -15.77 22.26
N GLY A 1061 15.10 -15.82 22.29
CA GLY A 1061 15.92 -16.62 21.37
C GLY A 1061 16.13 -16.01 19.97
N ASN A 1062 15.27 -15.08 19.54
CA ASN A 1062 15.31 -14.50 18.19
C ASN A 1062 16.10 -13.18 18.06
N GLN A 1063 16.40 -12.45 19.15
CA GLN A 1063 17.28 -11.28 19.07
C GLN A 1063 18.75 -11.70 19.06
N SER A 1064 19.47 -11.36 17.99
CA SER A 1064 20.89 -11.69 17.77
C SER A 1064 21.86 -10.63 18.29
N GLN A 1065 21.42 -9.37 18.43
CA GLN A 1065 22.17 -8.25 18.99
C GLN A 1065 21.29 -7.45 19.95
N HIS A 1066 21.92 -6.77 20.91
CA HIS A 1066 21.31 -5.86 21.88
C HIS A 1066 21.87 -4.46 21.64
N GLU A 1067 21.01 -3.45 21.64
CA GLU A 1067 21.41 -2.07 21.48
C GLU A 1067 21.69 -1.40 22.83
N MET A 1068 22.80 -0.67 22.90
CA MET A 1068 23.07 0.25 24.00
C MET A 1068 23.14 1.67 23.47
N TYR A 1069 22.23 2.51 23.97
CA TYR A 1069 22.09 3.90 23.57
C TYR A 1069 22.28 4.81 24.79
N ILE A 1070 23.32 5.65 24.74
CA ILE A 1070 23.70 6.54 25.84
C ILE A 1070 23.52 8.00 25.39
N SER A 1071 22.77 8.76 26.17
CA SER A 1071 22.19 10.03 25.78
C SER A 1071 22.44 11.12 26.82
N ASN A 1072 22.75 12.34 26.34
CA ASN A 1072 23.01 13.57 27.11
C ASN A 1072 24.26 13.62 28.03
N LEU A 1073 25.21 12.67 27.91
CA LEU A 1073 26.54 12.74 28.55
C LEU A 1073 27.15 14.14 28.59
N HIS A 1074 27.74 14.53 29.73
CA HIS A 1074 28.44 15.82 29.88
C HIS A 1074 29.63 15.93 28.89
N PRO A 1075 30.02 17.12 28.39
CA PRO A 1075 31.17 17.27 27.49
C PRO A 1075 32.52 16.84 28.09
N ASP A 1076 32.67 16.84 29.41
CA ASP A 1076 33.84 16.27 30.10
C ASP A 1076 33.72 14.76 30.38
N ALA A 1077 32.64 14.09 29.98
CA ALA A 1077 32.50 12.66 30.18
C ALA A 1077 33.58 11.88 29.42
N CYS A 1078 34.11 10.84 30.05
CA CYS A 1078 35.14 9.99 29.47
C CYS A 1078 34.79 8.51 29.62
N ILE A 1079 35.37 7.66 28.77
CA ILE A 1079 35.31 6.20 28.90
C ILE A 1079 36.64 5.65 29.41
N ASP A 1080 36.58 4.69 30.33
CA ASP A 1080 37.77 3.96 30.76
C ASP A 1080 38.21 2.94 29.69
N ILE A 1081 39.52 2.75 29.53
CA ILE A 1081 40.08 1.86 28.51
C ILE A 1081 39.64 0.40 28.75
N GLN A 1082 39.43 -0.02 30.00
CA GLN A 1082 38.95 -1.36 30.36
C GLN A 1082 37.45 -1.53 30.07
N GLU A 1083 36.63 -0.49 30.22
CA GLU A 1083 35.23 -0.50 29.77
C GLU A 1083 35.16 -0.63 28.25
N MET A 1084 35.94 0.18 27.52
CA MET A 1084 36.04 0.07 26.07
C MET A 1084 36.55 -1.31 25.61
N GLU A 1085 37.53 -1.89 26.29
CA GLU A 1085 38.04 -3.24 25.99
C GLU A 1085 37.00 -4.34 26.27
N ASN A 1086 36.17 -4.21 27.31
CA ASN A 1086 35.01 -5.09 27.52
C ASN A 1086 33.98 -4.99 26.39
N PHE A 1087 33.72 -3.77 25.90
CA PHE A 1087 32.68 -3.54 24.89
C PHE A 1087 33.13 -3.98 23.48
N ILE A 1088 34.34 -3.61 23.02
CA ILE A 1088 34.85 -4.01 21.69
C ILE A 1088 35.11 -5.51 21.55
N THR A 1089 35.17 -6.25 22.66
CA THR A 1089 35.31 -7.72 22.65
C THR A 1089 33.97 -8.46 22.69
N ASN A 1090 32.84 -7.79 22.94
CA ASN A 1090 31.51 -8.39 22.88
C ASN A 1090 30.89 -8.25 21.47
N ARG A 1091 30.54 -9.37 20.84
CA ARG A 1091 30.01 -9.43 19.46
C ARG A 1091 28.50 -9.18 19.35
N ASN A 1092 27.78 -9.20 20.47
CA ASN A 1092 26.32 -9.11 20.52
C ASN A 1092 25.84 -7.73 20.98
N LEU A 1093 26.75 -6.78 21.25
CA LEU A 1093 26.46 -5.43 21.72
C LEU A 1093 26.66 -4.42 20.58
N LEU A 1094 25.60 -3.70 20.21
CA LEU A 1094 25.68 -2.56 19.29
C LEU A 1094 25.64 -1.25 20.10
N MET A 1095 26.80 -0.63 20.29
CA MET A 1095 26.88 0.69 20.92
C MET A 1095 26.56 1.79 19.91
N LYS A 1096 25.47 2.53 20.14
CA LYS A 1096 25.04 3.63 19.25
C LYS A 1096 25.65 4.99 19.59
N LYS A 1097 26.20 5.16 20.80
CA LYS A 1097 26.99 6.35 21.18
C LYS A 1097 28.00 6.03 22.30
N LEU A 1098 29.12 6.76 22.32
CA LEU A 1098 30.20 6.67 23.31
C LEU A 1098 30.65 8.09 23.75
N PRO A 1099 31.36 8.22 24.89
CA PRO A 1099 32.08 9.45 25.25
C PRO A 1099 33.19 9.77 24.23
N GLU A 1100 33.44 11.06 24.01
CA GLU A 1100 34.36 11.54 22.95
C GLU A 1100 35.85 11.50 23.37
N ARG A 1101 36.16 11.14 24.63
CA ARG A 1101 37.54 11.02 25.14
C ARG A 1101 37.76 9.83 26.08
N TYR A 1102 39.00 9.33 26.15
CA TYR A 1102 39.44 8.40 27.20
C TYR A 1102 39.79 9.14 28.49
N CYS A 1103 39.63 8.50 29.65
CA CYS A 1103 39.98 9.10 30.94
C CYS A 1103 41.51 9.15 31.15
N ASP A 1104 42.07 10.32 31.50
CA ASP A 1104 43.53 10.53 31.69
C ASP A 1104 44.19 9.58 32.72
N THR A 1105 43.41 9.11 33.70
CA THR A 1105 43.83 8.16 34.75
C THR A 1105 44.18 6.76 34.23
N ALA A 1106 43.61 6.35 33.08
CA ALA A 1106 43.52 4.95 32.67
C ALA A 1106 44.84 4.32 32.19
N ILE A 1107 45.85 5.11 31.81
CA ILE A 1107 47.13 4.61 31.27
C ILE A 1107 47.88 3.73 32.30
N SER A 1108 47.61 3.90 33.60
CA SER A 1108 48.29 3.22 34.70
C SER A 1108 47.77 1.82 35.05
N ALA A 1109 46.60 1.41 34.56
CA ALA A 1109 45.92 0.18 34.99
C ALA A 1109 46.16 -1.06 34.08
N SER A 1110 46.66 -0.86 32.86
CA SER A 1110 46.87 -1.95 31.89
C SER A 1110 48.04 -2.86 32.28
N LYS A 1111 47.82 -4.19 32.22
CA LYS A 1111 48.90 -5.20 32.34
C LYS A 1111 49.81 -5.28 31.10
N GLU A 1112 49.37 -4.71 29.98
CA GLU A 1112 50.08 -4.72 28.69
C GLU A 1112 50.55 -3.31 28.34
N LYS A 1113 51.72 -3.19 27.70
CA LYS A 1113 52.36 -1.87 27.49
C LYS A 1113 51.52 -0.99 26.55
N VAL A 1114 50.95 0.07 27.12
CA VAL A 1114 50.26 1.15 26.41
C VAL A 1114 51.27 2.24 26.04
N CYS A 1115 51.21 2.71 24.80
CA CYS A 1115 51.96 3.86 24.31
C CYS A 1115 50.99 4.92 23.79
N VAL A 1116 51.36 6.21 23.90
CA VAL A 1116 50.55 7.32 23.38
C VAL A 1116 51.31 8.03 22.26
N SER A 1117 50.69 8.12 21.09
CA SER A 1117 51.18 8.90 19.95
C SER A 1117 50.62 10.32 20.03
N LYS A 1118 51.47 11.33 19.86
CA LYS A 1118 51.11 12.76 19.95
C LYS A 1118 51.34 13.52 18.64
N ASN A 1119 50.97 12.91 17.51
CA ASN A 1119 51.20 13.43 16.15
C ASN A 1119 52.68 13.68 15.81
N GLU A 1120 53.58 12.90 16.42
CA GLU A 1120 55.02 12.90 16.15
C GLU A 1120 55.41 11.62 15.41
N SER A 1121 56.44 11.69 14.56
CA SER A 1121 56.78 10.61 13.62
C SER A 1121 57.24 9.31 14.32
N LEU A 1122 57.19 8.20 13.57
CA LEU A 1122 57.52 6.84 14.05
C LEU A 1122 58.90 6.73 14.71
N TRP A 1123 59.79 7.69 14.47
CA TRP A 1123 61.05 7.88 15.20
C TRP A 1123 60.87 7.87 16.73
N GLN A 1124 59.82 8.49 17.27
CA GLN A 1124 59.62 8.65 18.71
C GLN A 1124 58.92 7.46 19.39
N LEU A 1125 58.19 6.63 18.63
CA LEU A 1125 57.46 5.49 19.19
C LEU A 1125 58.43 4.39 19.71
N TYR A 1126 58.08 3.73 20.82
CA TYR A 1126 58.84 2.57 21.31
C TYR A 1126 58.54 1.30 20.48
N SER A 1127 59.47 0.36 20.41
CA SER A 1127 59.35 -0.86 19.58
C SER A 1127 58.62 -2.04 20.25
N ASP A 1128 58.20 -1.87 21.50
CA ASP A 1128 57.57 -2.88 22.37
C ASP A 1128 56.15 -2.48 22.80
N CYS A 1129 55.53 -1.53 22.11
CA CYS A 1129 54.13 -1.14 22.34
C CYS A 1129 53.17 -2.26 21.93
N VAL A 1130 52.30 -2.69 22.87
CA VAL A 1130 51.26 -3.71 22.62
C VAL A 1130 49.89 -3.06 22.41
N LYS A 1131 49.65 -1.94 23.10
CA LYS A 1131 48.49 -1.07 22.89
C LYS A 1131 48.96 0.33 22.50
N ILE A 1132 48.31 0.98 21.53
CA ILE A 1132 48.60 2.38 21.17
C ILE A 1132 47.32 3.23 21.27
N ILE A 1133 47.44 4.45 21.79
CA ILE A 1133 46.41 5.49 21.78
C ILE A 1133 46.91 6.67 20.94
N GLY A 1134 46.07 7.24 20.08
CA GLY A 1134 46.43 8.30 19.15
C GLY A 1134 46.90 7.79 17.78
N ASP A 1135 46.97 8.69 16.80
CA ASP A 1135 47.13 8.34 15.39
C ASP A 1135 48.60 8.08 14.98
N ILE A 1136 48.79 7.30 13.91
CA ILE A 1136 50.10 6.94 13.33
C ILE A 1136 50.09 7.27 11.85
N VAL A 1137 51.12 7.96 11.37
CA VAL A 1137 51.36 8.23 9.94
C VAL A 1137 52.70 7.64 9.53
N ILE A 1138 52.71 6.89 8.41
CA ILE A 1138 53.89 6.35 7.74
C ILE A 1138 54.02 7.06 6.39
N GLU A 1139 55.09 7.83 6.18
CA GLU A 1139 55.37 8.49 4.89
C GLU A 1139 56.76 8.18 4.32
N LEU A 1140 57.14 8.85 3.22
CA LEU A 1140 58.39 8.61 2.50
C LEU A 1140 59.61 8.92 3.39
N GLY A 1141 60.31 7.88 3.85
CA GLY A 1141 61.39 7.93 4.83
C GLY A 1141 61.14 7.03 6.05
N ASP A 1142 59.88 6.76 6.41
CA ASP A 1142 59.51 5.96 7.59
C ASP A 1142 59.56 4.44 7.34
N GLU A 1143 59.81 3.98 6.11
CA GLU A 1143 59.66 2.55 5.74
C GLU A 1143 60.56 1.62 6.55
N HIS A 1144 61.68 2.13 7.05
CA HIS A 1144 62.61 1.38 7.89
C HIS A 1144 62.18 1.32 9.39
N LEU A 1145 61.22 2.13 9.81
CA LEU A 1145 60.74 2.27 11.19
C LEU A 1145 59.50 1.42 11.49
N VAL A 1146 58.77 0.96 10.46
CA VAL A 1146 57.51 0.21 10.60
C VAL A 1146 57.64 -1.07 11.42
N HIS A 1147 58.86 -1.60 11.56
CA HIS A 1147 59.18 -2.72 12.45
C HIS A 1147 58.76 -2.50 13.92
N LYS A 1148 58.65 -1.24 14.36
CA LYS A 1148 58.19 -0.86 15.70
C LYS A 1148 56.72 -1.25 15.98
N LEU A 1149 55.91 -1.37 14.94
CA LEU A 1149 54.47 -1.67 15.05
C LEU A 1149 54.18 -3.18 15.17
N LYS A 1150 55.21 -4.03 15.03
CA LYS A 1150 55.06 -5.50 14.94
C LYS A 1150 54.40 -6.16 16.15
N ASN A 1151 54.42 -5.52 17.32
CA ASN A 1151 53.85 -6.06 18.56
C ASN A 1151 52.46 -5.48 18.90
N LEU A 1152 51.94 -4.56 18.06
CA LEU A 1152 50.67 -3.87 18.28
C LEU A 1152 49.49 -4.84 18.13
N ARG A 1153 48.69 -5.01 19.18
CA ARG A 1153 47.48 -5.87 19.19
C ARG A 1153 46.18 -5.08 19.23
N ILE A 1154 46.14 -3.99 20.00
CA ILE A 1154 44.96 -3.11 20.11
C ILE A 1154 45.38 -1.66 19.87
N MET A 1155 44.66 -0.94 19.02
CA MET A 1155 44.91 0.47 18.78
C MET A 1155 43.64 1.31 18.91
N PHE A 1156 43.78 2.43 19.62
CA PHE A 1156 42.76 3.43 19.89
C PHE A 1156 43.15 4.74 19.16
N GLY A 1157 43.04 4.70 17.83
CA GLY A 1157 43.50 5.74 16.91
C GLY A 1157 43.42 5.27 15.45
N LYS A 1158 43.98 6.05 14.53
CA LYS A 1158 43.99 5.80 13.08
C LYS A 1158 45.41 5.50 12.59
N ILE A 1159 45.55 4.69 11.54
CA ILE A 1159 46.83 4.46 10.83
C ILE A 1159 46.71 4.97 9.39
N LYS A 1160 47.65 5.80 8.96
CA LYS A 1160 47.77 6.31 7.60
C LYS A 1160 49.11 5.93 6.98
N ILE A 1161 49.10 5.54 5.71
CA ILE A 1161 50.29 5.17 4.92
C ILE A 1161 50.22 5.94 3.59
N PHE A 1162 51.18 6.82 3.31
CA PHE A 1162 51.08 7.78 2.20
C PHE A 1162 52.41 7.99 1.47
N LYS A 1163 52.43 7.84 0.14
CA LYS A 1163 53.61 8.04 -0.73
C LYS A 1163 54.85 7.21 -0.35
N THR A 1164 54.67 6.04 0.27
CA THR A 1164 55.76 5.19 0.75
C THR A 1164 56.28 4.25 -0.33
N THR A 1165 57.54 3.82 -0.22
CA THR A 1165 58.11 2.71 -1.00
C THR A 1165 57.76 1.30 -0.49
N LEU A 1166 56.90 1.19 0.53
CA LEU A 1166 56.44 -0.10 1.08
C LEU A 1166 55.59 -0.86 0.06
N THR A 1167 55.98 -2.10 -0.24
CA THR A 1167 55.22 -3.01 -1.10
C THR A 1167 54.29 -3.95 -0.31
N LYS A 1168 54.30 -3.86 1.03
CA LYS A 1168 53.60 -4.75 1.96
C LYS A 1168 53.33 -4.10 3.32
N VAL A 1169 52.32 -4.59 4.03
CA VAL A 1169 51.94 -4.16 5.39
C VAL A 1169 52.03 -5.26 6.46
N ASP A 1170 52.76 -6.35 6.17
CA ASP A 1170 52.97 -7.54 7.01
C ASP A 1170 53.48 -7.22 8.44
N PHE A 1171 53.94 -5.99 8.69
CA PHE A 1171 54.34 -5.47 10.00
C PHE A 1171 53.16 -5.18 10.95
N LEU A 1172 51.90 -5.23 10.47
CA LEU A 1172 50.69 -5.08 11.28
C LEU A 1172 49.93 -6.40 11.52
N ASN A 1173 50.50 -7.55 11.18
CA ASN A 1173 49.87 -8.87 11.31
C ASN A 1173 49.44 -9.27 12.75
N SER A 1174 49.83 -8.50 13.76
CA SER A 1174 49.44 -8.70 15.17
C SER A 1174 48.21 -7.88 15.60
N LEU A 1175 47.75 -6.93 14.78
CA LEU A 1175 46.66 -6.02 15.13
C LEU A 1175 45.30 -6.73 15.05
N GLU A 1176 44.71 -7.01 16.20
CA GLU A 1176 43.39 -7.67 16.35
C GLU A 1176 42.24 -6.65 16.36
N TYR A 1177 42.41 -5.53 17.07
CA TYR A 1177 41.34 -4.57 17.33
C TYR A 1177 41.78 -3.14 17.04
N LEU A 1178 41.05 -2.45 16.15
CA LEU A 1178 41.28 -1.07 15.75
C LEU A 1178 40.03 -0.23 16.02
N ALA A 1179 40.10 0.59 17.07
CA ALA A 1179 39.04 1.46 17.56
C ALA A 1179 39.48 2.93 17.52
N THR A 1180 38.50 3.84 17.55
CA THR A 1180 38.69 5.30 17.60
C THR A 1180 37.41 5.88 18.18
N LEU A 1181 37.50 6.97 18.95
CA LEU A 1181 36.34 7.72 19.44
C LEU A 1181 35.86 8.75 18.40
N GLU A 1182 36.72 9.10 17.43
CA GLU A 1182 36.37 9.92 16.27
C GLU A 1182 35.96 9.02 15.09
N GLY A 1183 34.75 9.19 14.55
CA GLY A 1183 34.33 8.51 13.32
C GLY A 1183 35.07 9.03 12.09
N GLY A 1184 35.79 8.14 11.39
CA GLY A 1184 36.54 8.39 10.14
C GLY A 1184 37.26 7.13 9.65
N LEU A 1185 38.10 7.25 8.61
CA LEU A 1185 38.95 6.13 8.17
C LEU A 1185 39.96 5.77 9.27
N LYS A 1186 39.76 4.60 9.90
CA LYS A 1186 40.73 4.04 10.86
C LYS A 1186 42.03 3.59 10.21
N PHE A 1187 41.98 3.28 8.91
CA PHE A 1187 43.06 2.72 8.13
C PHE A 1187 43.02 3.33 6.71
N ASP A 1188 44.05 4.09 6.35
CA ASP A 1188 44.13 4.84 5.08
C ASP A 1188 45.46 4.51 4.38
N ILE A 1189 45.42 3.90 3.19
CA ILE A 1189 46.62 3.53 2.42
C ILE A 1189 46.54 4.17 1.04
N GLN A 1190 47.59 4.94 0.73
CA GLN A 1190 47.78 5.70 -0.50
C GLN A 1190 49.26 5.57 -0.91
N MET A 1191 49.62 4.38 -1.41
CA MET A 1191 50.96 4.03 -1.91
C MET A 1191 51.22 4.68 -3.28
#